data_AF-A0A3D5ZJF2-F1
#
_entry.id   AF-A0A3D5ZJF2-F1
#
_cell.length_a   1.000
_cell.length_b   1.000
_cell.length_c   1.000
_cell.angle_alpha   90.00
_cell.angle_beta   90.00
_cell.angle_gamma   90.00
#
_symmetry.space_group_name_H-M   'P 1'
#
loop_
_entity.id
_entity.type
_entity.pdbx_description
1 polymer ?
#
loop_
_entity_poly.entity_id
_entity_poly.type
_entity_poly.pdbx_seq_one_letter_code
_entity_poly.pdbx_strand_id
1 'polypeptide(L)'
;MNKKNNIVCALIVLVFVVTCLTFAACDKKDDNIVPPAPADPTLITSFENVDDLYALTAIEIAPNDEYKLGVNSDKNHVSDGEASLRYTFASGGSHLFCQYIADSHLSDLDVTKLSAVSLDFFNTSDTEQIVTLSVTTSSGAALFSKQQSLSPNAKTTVVYDELGSFSYKRKANVAGFSFRFDVESPVTIYVDNMRVTLGASDVPPEDFNAFTEGIVNVPEQPVTTETLDQNIAFLDAVGYARQLYDGLVDKTTAKAANVQLLKKYETLANGYAALYTPRNDTDIVDKWEYGVGLTVGTDVDKDYGAMWSIVVNAKRDGEQSLRFTDVSVDGFGEAVMYVYNPTEYQLQYSLSGGWQSFGAERGKLSQGEWNKISFNASLVENDTVGSLFMIVSRMENGVRMPFDGVFGFSAIYGVPASIVAKPIIDEIATLPVVEEIGLTNKAEVGTVRAHYDNLSRSAKAAVTNYKKLSEAENKIADIEAQTLDDKISVLVATEVTQANAAVCFDKTVELYNEYRALSNLAYGKVTKIGELNTFKKYLDGYLPTIVKDMTDNLPSADLADFPKVVDKLNQILQLFDLLDEEDRQNIDVDKLAKYKSMASDYALLYDFTDDNLGKISITTDFGNAWQGTMTTQTDVDYGNVLVCDVKGGHAGDFSRNAEFRVRDTSVKTAKYEKIVFYVYCPIDQAMFRCYPSNWKNPYDVKLSANAWNKIEVDASLFVDGTLDGMFFLFISKEGTQPVGVWKVSDFFGYVDRETTNKLVSGFVDVVNALPETAQLTLADEAMVNQATELYRQFKPYCINYISQAVLNKYKRAVDKLAELKQASVLDKLTSMVNDLTENSGGEEVYAALYYYTSLSKALQKQVDEAVVSKLINMVETSGVKFAAALDADVRNFGANYDFPRQLSKLKVLSDIINGLSDEVYALLSTETSTTISALNKIGKKYAVVANVGGDVVVDEQYGNAYRLTVKPEAPEQNNLLTLAKGTASGKNIVFYVYRPDAASDAFLYFAGQNNVWTSTDKTSVTISADGWTRVEFAAEDVVNADWTTYWYIYLKDKNVSEESGWLISDIYAY
;
A
#
# COMPACT_ATOMS: atom_id res chain seq x y z
N MET A 1 16.56 13.05 74.68
CA MET A 1 16.16 13.04 76.11
C MET A 1 15.16 11.90 76.28
N ASN A 2 15.28 10.86 77.09
CA ASN A 2 16.18 10.48 78.17
C ASN A 2 16.39 8.96 78.10
N LYS A 3 17.60 8.52 78.46
CA LYS A 3 18.01 7.13 78.63
C LYS A 3 17.85 6.73 80.11
N LYS A 4 17.65 5.43 80.34
CA LYS A 4 18.02 4.63 81.52
C LYS A 4 17.14 4.69 82.78
N ASN A 5 16.65 3.52 83.16
CA ASN A 5 16.92 2.79 84.42
C ASN A 5 15.88 1.66 84.54
N ASN A 6 16.12 0.45 85.02
CA ASN A 6 17.31 -0.31 85.41
C ASN A 6 16.79 -1.71 85.86
N ILE A 7 17.52 -2.78 85.53
CA ILE A 7 17.99 -3.84 86.45
C ILE A 7 16.92 -4.82 87.02
N VAL A 8 16.85 -6.05 86.46
CA VAL A 8 17.45 -7.34 86.93
C VAL A 8 16.65 -8.07 88.02
N CYS A 9 16.23 -9.30 87.70
CA CYS A 9 16.41 -10.55 88.49
C CYS A 9 15.99 -11.74 87.59
N ALA A 10 16.95 -12.44 86.98
CA ALA A 10 17.42 -13.80 87.35
C ALA A 10 16.36 -14.89 87.05
N LEU A 11 16.55 -15.88 86.17
CA LEU A 11 17.67 -16.84 86.09
C LEU A 11 17.49 -17.71 84.82
N ILE A 12 18.20 -17.43 83.72
CA ILE A 12 18.31 -18.36 82.56
C ILE A 12 19.68 -18.14 81.92
N VAL A 13 20.67 -19.00 82.19
CA VAL A 13 21.81 -19.25 81.28
C VAL A 13 22.43 -20.63 81.59
N LEU A 14 22.85 -21.29 80.49
CA LEU A 14 23.91 -22.31 80.34
C LEU A 14 23.37 -23.77 80.32
N VAL A 15 23.55 -24.60 79.28
CA VAL A 15 24.77 -24.92 78.49
C VAL A 15 24.41 -25.63 77.16
N PHE A 16 25.17 -25.31 76.09
CA PHE A 16 25.63 -26.09 74.89
C PHE A 16 24.90 -27.36 74.39
N VAL A 17 24.63 -27.48 73.07
CA VAL A 17 25.35 -28.30 72.01
C VAL A 17 25.65 -29.74 72.47
N VAL A 18 25.23 -30.84 71.82
CA VAL A 18 25.65 -31.54 70.57
C VAL A 18 24.66 -32.73 70.43
N THR A 19 24.23 -33.33 69.32
CA THR A 19 25.00 -34.11 68.31
C THR A 19 24.04 -34.69 67.25
N CYS A 20 24.45 -34.58 65.98
CA CYS A 20 24.40 -35.52 64.85
C CYS A 20 23.35 -36.65 64.74
N LEU A 21 22.73 -36.70 63.56
CA LEU A 21 22.63 -37.83 62.61
C LEU A 21 22.63 -39.26 63.18
N THR A 22 21.59 -40.04 62.86
CA THR A 22 21.73 -41.26 62.03
C THR A 22 20.38 -41.75 61.49
N PHE A 23 20.43 -42.20 60.23
CA PHE A 23 19.45 -42.98 59.47
C PHE A 23 18.91 -44.22 60.20
N ALA A 24 17.67 -44.61 59.88
CA ALA A 24 17.27 -45.99 59.55
C ALA A 24 15.83 -45.93 58.99
N ALA A 25 15.65 -46.03 57.67
CA ALA A 25 15.41 -47.27 56.94
C ALA A 25 13.91 -47.66 56.92
N CYS A 26 13.39 -47.86 55.70
CA CYS A 26 12.14 -48.52 55.39
C CYS A 26 11.86 -49.71 56.32
N ASP A 27 10.62 -49.87 56.76
CA ASP A 27 9.91 -51.07 56.34
C ASP A 27 8.38 -50.92 56.34
N LYS A 28 7.80 -51.59 55.34
CA LYS A 28 6.36 -51.73 55.10
C LYS A 28 5.70 -52.56 56.20
N LYS A 29 4.49 -52.18 56.62
CA LYS A 29 3.27 -52.98 56.43
C LYS A 29 2.06 -52.32 57.09
N ASP A 30 0.96 -52.37 56.34
CA ASP A 30 -0.44 -52.23 56.71
C ASP A 30 -0.74 -51.98 58.20
N ASP A 31 -1.30 -50.80 58.47
CA ASP A 31 -2.49 -50.72 59.31
C ASP A 31 -3.46 -49.74 58.63
N ASN A 32 -4.58 -50.29 58.16
CA ASN A 32 -5.70 -49.58 57.58
C ASN A 32 -6.17 -48.45 58.51
N ILE A 33 -5.89 -47.20 58.15
CA ILE A 33 -6.75 -46.09 58.57
C ILE A 33 -7.97 -46.17 57.67
N VAL A 34 -9.01 -46.84 58.16
CA VAL A 34 -10.35 -46.76 57.59
C VAL A 34 -10.74 -45.27 57.58
N PRO A 35 -11.06 -44.65 56.43
CA PRO A 35 -11.55 -43.28 56.41
C PRO A 35 -12.82 -43.22 57.29
N PRO A 36 -13.07 -42.12 58.03
CA PRO A 36 -14.30 -41.98 58.78
C PRO A 36 -15.47 -42.23 57.84
N ALA A 37 -16.46 -43.02 58.28
CA ALA A 37 -17.64 -43.33 57.48
C ALA A 37 -18.19 -42.03 56.85
N PRO A 38 -18.44 -41.99 55.53
CA PRO A 38 -19.06 -40.82 54.91
C PRO A 38 -20.36 -40.53 55.66
N ALA A 39 -20.63 -39.25 55.97
CA ALA A 39 -22.00 -38.87 56.30
C ALA A 39 -22.90 -39.31 55.13
N ASP A 40 -24.10 -39.83 55.40
CA ASP A 40 -24.94 -40.36 54.34
C ASP A 40 -25.19 -39.28 53.26
N PRO A 41 -24.94 -39.59 51.96
CA PRO A 41 -25.07 -38.61 50.89
C PRO A 41 -26.53 -38.12 50.80
N THR A 42 -26.70 -36.81 50.92
CA THR A 42 -28.01 -36.15 50.91
C THR A 42 -28.46 -35.90 49.48
N LEU A 43 -29.65 -36.38 49.13
CA LEU A 43 -30.26 -36.15 47.81
C LEU A 43 -30.61 -34.67 47.65
N ILE A 44 -30.20 -34.08 46.52
CA ILE A 44 -30.38 -32.66 46.22
C ILE A 44 -31.14 -32.38 44.93
N THR A 45 -31.02 -33.25 43.93
CA THR A 45 -31.83 -33.19 42.72
C THR A 45 -32.19 -34.60 42.30
N SER A 46 -33.48 -34.92 42.27
CA SER A 46 -33.97 -36.27 41.98
C SER A 46 -34.20 -36.56 40.50
N PHE A 47 -34.44 -35.53 39.69
CA PHE A 47 -34.78 -35.64 38.25
C PHE A 47 -36.11 -36.36 37.97
N GLU A 48 -37.06 -36.25 38.90
CA GLU A 48 -38.33 -36.98 38.91
C GLU A 48 -39.45 -36.26 38.16
N ASN A 49 -39.31 -34.95 37.98
CA ASN A 49 -40.34 -34.10 37.42
C ASN A 49 -39.73 -32.90 36.67
N VAL A 50 -40.59 -32.13 36.00
CA VAL A 50 -40.16 -30.99 35.17
C VAL A 50 -39.61 -29.83 36.02
N ASP A 51 -40.00 -29.72 37.29
CA ASP A 51 -39.47 -28.67 38.18
C ASP A 51 -37.98 -28.90 38.48
N ASP A 52 -37.55 -30.16 38.64
CA ASP A 52 -36.12 -30.51 38.74
C ASP A 52 -35.32 -30.09 37.50
N LEU A 53 -35.95 -30.08 36.31
CA LEU A 53 -35.33 -29.62 35.07
C LEU A 53 -35.21 -28.09 35.02
N TYR A 54 -36.20 -27.36 35.55
CA TYR A 54 -36.14 -25.89 35.66
C TYR A 54 -35.10 -25.40 36.67
N ALA A 55 -34.68 -26.25 37.62
CA ALA A 55 -33.59 -25.94 38.53
C ALA A 55 -32.19 -26.01 37.87
N LEU A 56 -32.09 -26.39 36.58
CA LEU A 56 -30.87 -26.29 35.78
C LEU A 56 -30.79 -24.93 35.10
N THR A 57 -29.68 -24.23 35.33
CA THR A 57 -29.52 -22.79 35.11
C THR A 57 -28.83 -22.42 33.80
N ALA A 58 -28.06 -23.34 33.22
CA ALA A 58 -27.47 -23.18 31.89
C ALA A 58 -27.37 -24.55 31.22
N ILE A 59 -27.83 -24.65 29.98
CA ILE A 59 -27.75 -25.86 29.16
C ILE A 59 -27.22 -25.47 27.78
N GLU A 60 -26.00 -25.91 27.45
CA GLU A 60 -25.42 -25.71 26.12
C GLU A 60 -25.74 -26.93 25.26
N ILE A 61 -26.65 -26.74 24.29
CA ILE A 61 -27.11 -27.77 23.36
C ILE A 61 -26.59 -27.43 21.96
N ALA A 62 -26.02 -28.41 21.26
CA ALA A 62 -25.57 -28.23 19.87
C ALA A 62 -26.75 -27.83 18.94
N PRO A 63 -26.51 -27.01 17.90
CA PRO A 63 -27.56 -26.63 16.94
C PRO A 63 -28.17 -27.87 16.27
N ASN A 64 -29.51 -28.01 16.32
CA ASN A 64 -30.36 -29.13 15.84
C ASN A 64 -30.71 -30.25 16.85
N ASP A 65 -30.28 -30.17 18.11
CA ASP A 65 -30.63 -31.16 19.17
C ASP A 65 -31.82 -30.75 20.07
N GLU A 66 -32.59 -29.74 19.66
CA GLU A 66 -33.50 -28.93 20.49
C GLU A 66 -34.81 -29.62 21.01
N TYR A 67 -34.96 -30.95 20.89
CA TYR A 67 -36.18 -31.67 21.38
C TYR A 67 -35.91 -33.03 22.04
N LYS A 68 -34.93 -33.16 22.95
CA LYS A 68 -34.62 -34.49 23.53
C LYS A 68 -34.29 -34.57 25.03
N LEU A 69 -34.26 -33.46 25.78
CA LEU A 69 -34.26 -33.50 27.25
C LEU A 69 -35.67 -33.76 27.77
N GLY A 70 -35.84 -34.70 28.69
CA GLY A 70 -37.13 -34.92 29.32
C GLY A 70 -37.11 -35.97 30.41
N VAL A 71 -38.15 -35.96 31.24
CA VAL A 71 -38.35 -36.94 32.30
C VAL A 71 -38.74 -38.30 31.70
N ASN A 72 -38.12 -39.37 32.17
CA ASN A 72 -38.34 -40.75 31.71
C ASN A 72 -38.72 -41.65 32.88
N SER A 73 -39.84 -42.35 32.75
CA SER A 73 -40.36 -43.27 33.77
C SER A 73 -40.06 -44.75 33.49
N ASP A 74 -39.22 -45.08 32.49
CA ASP A 74 -38.81 -46.47 32.25
C ASP A 74 -37.86 -46.93 33.36
N LYS A 75 -38.35 -47.87 34.19
CA LYS A 75 -37.65 -48.41 35.35
C LYS A 75 -36.30 -49.07 35.04
N ASN A 76 -36.03 -49.45 33.80
CA ASN A 76 -34.71 -49.94 33.41
C ASN A 76 -33.63 -48.86 33.50
N HIS A 77 -34.02 -47.59 33.42
CA HIS A 77 -33.13 -46.41 33.38
C HIS A 77 -33.35 -45.44 34.54
N VAL A 78 -34.06 -45.88 35.59
CA VAL A 78 -34.27 -45.16 36.85
C VAL A 78 -33.50 -45.89 37.94
N SER A 79 -32.63 -45.19 38.66
CA SER A 79 -31.77 -45.75 39.71
C SER A 79 -32.55 -46.03 40.98
N ASP A 80 -33.36 -45.07 41.44
CA ASP A 80 -34.32 -45.16 42.56
C ASP A 80 -35.45 -44.16 42.29
N GLY A 81 -36.66 -44.39 42.84
CA GLY A 81 -37.81 -43.49 42.64
C GLY A 81 -38.67 -43.75 41.40
N GLU A 82 -39.32 -42.71 40.87
CA GLU A 82 -40.36 -42.82 39.85
C GLU A 82 -39.86 -42.63 38.40
N ALA A 83 -38.90 -41.74 38.18
CA ALA A 83 -38.39 -41.30 36.90
C ALA A 83 -36.95 -40.76 36.97
N SER A 84 -36.30 -40.64 35.81
CA SER A 84 -34.95 -40.08 35.64
C SER A 84 -34.93 -39.05 34.50
N LEU A 85 -33.88 -38.23 34.41
CA LEU A 85 -33.66 -37.36 33.27
C LEU A 85 -33.14 -38.16 32.09
N ARG A 86 -33.85 -38.17 30.96
CA ARG A 86 -33.34 -38.68 29.68
C ARG A 86 -32.71 -37.54 28.89
N TYR A 87 -31.51 -37.77 28.40
CA TYR A 87 -30.86 -36.92 27.42
C TYR A 87 -30.40 -37.72 26.20
N THR A 88 -30.98 -37.46 25.03
CA THR A 88 -30.54 -38.05 23.75
C THR A 88 -29.76 -37.05 22.92
N PHE A 89 -28.54 -37.41 22.52
CA PHE A 89 -27.64 -36.67 21.66
C PHE A 89 -27.79 -37.17 20.21
N ALA A 90 -28.21 -36.32 19.26
CA ALA A 90 -28.34 -36.70 17.85
C ALA A 90 -27.09 -36.42 17.02
N SER A 91 -26.18 -35.59 17.54
CA SER A 91 -24.87 -35.26 16.97
C SER A 91 -23.78 -35.40 18.04
N GLY A 92 -22.52 -35.44 17.63
CA GLY A 92 -21.39 -35.74 18.52
C GLY A 92 -20.75 -34.45 18.96
N GLY A 93 -20.24 -34.38 20.18
CA GLY A 93 -19.66 -33.15 20.71
C GLY A 93 -19.77 -33.03 22.23
N SER A 94 -19.41 -31.84 22.72
CA SER A 94 -19.44 -31.50 24.14
C SER A 94 -20.75 -30.80 24.50
N HIS A 95 -21.50 -31.37 25.43
CA HIS A 95 -22.76 -30.82 25.92
C HIS A 95 -22.67 -30.57 27.43
N LEU A 96 -23.12 -29.42 27.89
CA LEU A 96 -22.99 -29.00 29.28
C LEU A 96 -24.36 -28.69 29.89
N PHE A 97 -24.62 -29.16 31.10
CA PHE A 97 -25.64 -28.54 31.95
C PHE A 97 -25.06 -28.13 33.31
N CYS A 98 -25.54 -27.02 33.84
CA CYS A 98 -25.06 -26.42 35.09
C CYS A 98 -26.22 -26.15 36.05
N GLN A 99 -26.00 -26.47 37.32
CA GLN A 99 -26.87 -26.10 38.43
C GLN A 99 -26.11 -25.16 39.37
N TYR A 100 -26.44 -23.87 39.34
CA TYR A 100 -25.97 -22.90 40.32
C TYR A 100 -26.75 -23.03 41.62
N ILE A 101 -26.05 -22.96 42.75
CA ILE A 101 -26.60 -23.15 44.10
C ILE A 101 -27.60 -22.05 44.45
N ALA A 102 -27.31 -20.81 44.03
CA ALA A 102 -28.15 -19.64 44.33
C ALA A 102 -29.50 -19.66 43.58
N ASP A 103 -29.53 -20.25 42.39
CA ASP A 103 -30.68 -20.24 41.47
C ASP A 103 -31.40 -21.60 41.41
N SER A 104 -31.03 -22.54 42.29
CA SER A 104 -31.65 -23.87 42.39
C SER A 104 -32.29 -24.12 43.75
N HIS A 105 -32.83 -25.33 43.95
CA HIS A 105 -33.32 -25.79 45.26
C HIS A 105 -32.21 -26.00 46.31
N LEU A 106 -30.97 -25.60 46.02
CA LEU A 106 -29.78 -25.78 46.85
C LEU A 106 -29.40 -24.55 47.69
N SER A 107 -30.19 -23.49 47.72
CA SER A 107 -29.82 -22.20 48.33
C SER A 107 -29.31 -22.27 49.78
N ASP A 108 -29.73 -23.31 50.52
CA ASP A 108 -29.35 -23.53 51.92
C ASP A 108 -28.15 -24.50 52.10
N LEU A 109 -27.49 -24.91 51.01
CA LEU A 109 -26.33 -25.79 51.03
C LEU A 109 -25.12 -25.08 51.66
N ASP A 110 -24.63 -25.60 52.79
CA ASP A 110 -23.41 -25.11 53.41
C ASP A 110 -22.18 -25.62 52.65
N VAL A 111 -21.79 -24.88 51.63
CA VAL A 111 -20.67 -25.22 50.74
C VAL A 111 -19.34 -25.37 51.48
N THR A 112 -19.17 -24.72 52.64
CA THR A 112 -17.95 -24.83 53.46
C THR A 112 -17.76 -26.23 54.06
N LYS A 113 -18.81 -27.07 54.05
CA LYS A 113 -18.77 -28.47 54.48
C LYS A 113 -18.69 -29.44 53.32
N LEU A 114 -18.69 -28.99 52.07
CA LEU A 114 -18.78 -29.88 50.92
C LEU A 114 -17.58 -30.86 50.89
N SER A 115 -17.87 -32.14 50.74
CA SER A 115 -16.85 -33.20 50.71
C SER A 115 -16.95 -34.11 49.50
N ALA A 116 -18.15 -34.35 48.97
CA ALA A 116 -18.32 -35.03 47.69
C ALA A 116 -19.62 -34.61 47.01
N VAL A 117 -19.68 -34.83 45.69
CA VAL A 117 -20.91 -34.81 44.88
C VAL A 117 -21.00 -36.12 44.12
N SER A 118 -22.17 -36.73 44.04
CA SER A 118 -22.40 -37.97 43.30
C SER A 118 -23.66 -37.95 42.47
N LEU A 119 -23.62 -38.52 41.27
CA LEU A 119 -24.77 -38.65 40.37
C LEU A 119 -24.83 -40.06 39.82
N ASP A 120 -26.05 -40.53 39.55
CA ASP A 120 -26.26 -41.79 38.86
C ASP A 120 -26.47 -41.55 37.36
N PHE A 121 -25.86 -42.42 36.56
CA PHE A 121 -25.96 -42.39 35.11
C PHE A 121 -26.34 -43.75 34.55
N PHE A 122 -27.04 -43.77 33.42
CA PHE A 122 -27.17 -44.95 32.57
C PHE A 122 -26.80 -44.61 31.13
N ASN A 123 -25.70 -45.18 30.65
CA ASN A 123 -25.25 -45.02 29.26
C ASN A 123 -25.88 -46.12 28.39
N THR A 124 -26.65 -45.77 27.36
CA THR A 124 -27.30 -46.75 26.47
C THR A 124 -26.43 -47.21 25.29
N SER A 125 -25.20 -46.70 25.15
CA SER A 125 -24.32 -47.10 24.05
C SER A 125 -23.52 -48.34 24.39
N ASP A 126 -23.03 -49.00 23.33
CA ASP A 126 -22.09 -50.11 23.41
C ASP A 126 -20.64 -49.63 23.64
N THR A 127 -20.40 -48.32 23.67
CA THR A 127 -19.09 -47.69 23.91
C THR A 127 -19.08 -46.90 25.22
N GLU A 128 -17.88 -46.73 25.78
CA GLU A 128 -17.68 -45.95 26.99
C GLU A 128 -17.87 -44.47 26.68
N GLN A 129 -18.55 -43.74 27.56
CA GLN A 129 -18.76 -42.30 27.41
C GLN A 129 -18.08 -41.57 28.56
N ILE A 130 -17.68 -40.31 28.35
CA ILE A 130 -16.98 -39.52 29.37
C ILE A 130 -17.89 -38.42 29.90
N VAL A 131 -17.95 -38.30 31.22
CA VAL A 131 -18.57 -37.17 31.91
C VAL A 131 -17.51 -36.40 32.69
N THR A 132 -17.55 -35.07 32.60
CA THR A 132 -16.71 -34.16 33.37
C THR A 132 -17.56 -33.40 34.37
N LEU A 133 -17.31 -33.56 35.68
CA LEU A 133 -17.81 -32.59 36.68
C LEU A 133 -16.87 -31.39 36.70
N SER A 134 -17.44 -30.19 36.74
CA SER A 134 -16.73 -28.99 37.20
C SER A 134 -17.47 -28.31 38.34
N VAL A 135 -16.74 -27.91 39.38
CA VAL A 135 -17.25 -27.07 40.47
C VAL A 135 -16.95 -25.64 40.12
N THR A 136 -17.94 -24.75 40.09
CA THR A 136 -17.82 -23.41 39.52
C THR A 136 -17.94 -22.31 40.57
N THR A 137 -17.34 -21.15 40.27
CA THR A 137 -17.57 -19.89 40.97
C THR A 137 -18.80 -19.16 40.41
N SER A 138 -19.22 -18.06 41.04
CA SER A 138 -20.36 -17.26 40.59
C SER A 138 -20.16 -16.61 39.21
N SER A 139 -18.92 -16.54 38.71
CA SER A 139 -18.62 -16.09 37.35
C SER A 139 -18.64 -17.22 36.31
N GLY A 140 -18.87 -18.46 36.72
CA GLY A 140 -18.83 -19.65 35.86
C GLY A 140 -17.45 -20.31 35.74
N ALA A 141 -16.38 -19.71 36.28
CA ALA A 141 -15.04 -20.30 36.23
C ALA A 141 -14.94 -21.56 37.10
N ALA A 142 -14.28 -22.61 36.60
CA ALA A 142 -14.10 -23.87 37.31
C ALA A 142 -13.02 -23.78 38.41
N LEU A 143 -13.39 -24.07 39.67
CA LEU A 143 -12.49 -24.29 40.79
C LEU A 143 -11.81 -25.67 40.74
N PHE A 144 -12.47 -26.62 40.09
CA PHE A 144 -12.05 -28.01 39.93
C PHE A 144 -12.82 -28.62 38.78
N SER A 145 -12.15 -29.46 37.99
CA SER A 145 -12.78 -30.29 36.98
C SER A 145 -12.18 -31.69 37.01
N LYS A 146 -13.02 -32.71 36.89
CA LYS A 146 -12.58 -34.11 36.83
C LYS A 146 -13.46 -34.91 35.89
N GLN A 147 -12.80 -35.74 35.08
CA GLN A 147 -13.44 -36.69 34.18
C GLN A 147 -13.63 -38.05 34.83
N GLN A 148 -14.74 -38.68 34.49
CA GLN A 148 -15.11 -40.02 34.90
C GLN A 148 -15.75 -40.75 33.73
N SER A 149 -15.52 -42.05 33.67
CA SER A 149 -16.04 -42.92 32.63
C SER A 149 -17.42 -43.48 32.98
N LEU A 150 -18.29 -43.57 31.97
CA LEU A 150 -19.59 -44.20 32.04
C LEU A 150 -19.56 -45.52 31.27
N SER A 151 -19.72 -46.62 32.00
CA SER A 151 -19.64 -47.96 31.41
C SER A 151 -20.76 -48.21 30.38
N PRO A 152 -20.48 -48.90 29.27
CA PRO A 152 -21.48 -49.25 28.26
C PRO A 152 -22.67 -50.04 28.85
N ASN A 153 -23.89 -49.70 28.43
CA ASN A 153 -25.13 -50.40 28.80
C ASN A 153 -25.33 -50.67 30.31
N ALA A 154 -24.77 -49.82 31.18
CA ALA A 154 -24.75 -50.06 32.62
C ALA A 154 -25.12 -48.82 33.43
N LYS A 155 -25.71 -49.05 34.61
CA LYS A 155 -25.87 -48.03 35.64
C LYS A 155 -24.51 -47.76 36.29
N THR A 156 -24.12 -46.49 36.35
CA THR A 156 -22.86 -46.04 36.94
C THR A 156 -23.16 -44.91 37.92
N THR A 157 -22.88 -45.11 39.21
CA THR A 157 -22.83 -44.01 40.18
C THR A 157 -21.44 -43.40 40.15
N VAL A 158 -21.36 -42.15 39.76
CA VAL A 158 -20.09 -41.41 39.73
C VAL A 158 -20.00 -40.56 40.99
N VAL A 159 -18.90 -40.70 41.73
CA VAL A 159 -18.61 -39.92 42.94
C VAL A 159 -17.37 -39.06 42.71
N TYR A 160 -17.46 -37.80 43.07
CA TYR A 160 -16.38 -36.83 43.05
C TYR A 160 -16.09 -36.39 44.48
N ASP A 161 -15.16 -37.08 45.15
CA ASP A 161 -14.82 -36.93 46.57
C ASP A 161 -13.58 -36.06 46.81
N GLU A 162 -12.92 -35.58 45.75
CA GLU A 162 -11.81 -34.62 45.84
C GLU A 162 -12.21 -33.31 46.52
N LEU A 163 -13.49 -33.00 46.58
CA LEU A 163 -14.03 -31.79 47.19
C LEU A 163 -13.72 -31.73 48.69
N GLY A 164 -13.58 -32.89 49.36
CA GLY A 164 -13.20 -32.98 50.77
C GLY A 164 -11.83 -32.38 51.06
N SER A 165 -10.94 -32.34 50.07
CA SER A 165 -9.60 -31.77 50.18
C SER A 165 -9.54 -30.26 49.92
N PHE A 166 -10.66 -29.61 49.55
CA PHE A 166 -10.66 -28.18 49.28
C PHE A 166 -10.36 -27.37 50.55
N SER A 167 -9.63 -26.26 50.38
CA SER A 167 -9.43 -25.29 51.44
C SER A 167 -10.72 -24.55 51.79
N TYR A 168 -10.79 -23.98 52.99
CA TYR A 168 -11.94 -23.18 53.47
C TYR A 168 -12.41 -22.13 52.45
N LYS A 169 -11.50 -21.31 51.90
CA LYS A 169 -11.86 -20.29 50.89
C LYS A 169 -12.26 -20.89 49.55
N ARG A 170 -11.65 -22.00 49.10
CA ARG A 170 -12.09 -22.71 47.88
C ARG A 170 -13.53 -23.20 48.02
N LYS A 171 -13.87 -23.80 49.16
CA LYS A 171 -15.24 -24.23 49.46
C LYS A 171 -16.20 -23.05 49.57
N ALA A 172 -15.78 -21.96 50.22
CA ALA A 172 -16.59 -20.73 50.34
C ALA A 172 -16.87 -20.04 49.00
N ASN A 173 -16.05 -20.29 47.96
CA ASN A 173 -16.23 -19.74 46.62
C ASN A 173 -17.01 -20.68 45.68
N VAL A 174 -17.45 -21.84 46.14
CA VAL A 174 -18.29 -22.75 45.34
C VAL A 174 -19.66 -22.12 45.16
N ALA A 175 -20.05 -21.92 43.91
CA ALA A 175 -21.34 -21.34 43.54
C ALA A 175 -22.20 -22.29 42.70
N GLY A 176 -21.64 -23.37 42.13
CA GLY A 176 -22.41 -24.31 41.32
C GLY A 176 -21.66 -25.58 40.92
N PHE A 177 -22.39 -26.48 40.28
CA PHE A 177 -21.87 -27.73 39.71
C PHE A 177 -22.30 -27.82 38.24
N SER A 178 -21.34 -28.12 37.36
CA SER A 178 -21.61 -28.30 35.94
C SER A 178 -21.13 -29.66 35.47
N PHE A 179 -21.92 -30.33 34.64
CA PHE A 179 -21.60 -31.64 34.09
C PHE A 179 -21.55 -31.57 32.58
N ARG A 180 -20.38 -31.89 32.02
CA ARG A 180 -20.16 -31.95 30.58
C ARG A 180 -20.11 -33.39 30.13
N PHE A 181 -20.85 -33.72 29.08
CA PHE A 181 -20.77 -35.00 28.38
C PHE A 181 -20.00 -34.79 27.09
N ASP A 182 -18.94 -35.58 26.91
CA ASP A 182 -18.19 -35.65 25.66
C ASP A 182 -18.56 -36.99 25.03
N VAL A 183 -19.48 -36.94 24.06
CA VAL A 183 -20.16 -38.15 23.56
C VAL A 183 -20.00 -38.38 22.08
N GLU A 184 -20.00 -39.67 21.72
CA GLU A 184 -20.09 -40.14 20.34
C GLU A 184 -21.55 -40.14 19.87
N SER A 185 -21.80 -39.73 18.63
CA SER A 185 -23.16 -39.65 18.08
C SER A 185 -23.63 -40.91 17.38
N PRO A 186 -24.92 -41.31 17.50
CA PRO A 186 -25.94 -40.83 18.44
C PRO A 186 -26.03 -41.70 19.71
N VAL A 187 -26.12 -41.09 20.90
CA VAL A 187 -26.24 -41.81 22.19
C VAL A 187 -27.36 -41.23 23.06
N THR A 188 -27.92 -42.04 23.96
CA THR A 188 -28.80 -41.57 25.04
C THR A 188 -28.16 -41.85 26.38
N ILE A 189 -28.13 -40.85 27.26
CA ILE A 189 -27.66 -40.99 28.63
C ILE A 189 -28.81 -40.58 29.54
N TYR A 190 -29.09 -41.42 30.54
CA TYR A 190 -30.01 -41.08 31.61
C TYR A 190 -29.23 -40.60 32.83
N VAL A 191 -29.70 -39.55 33.47
CA VAL A 191 -29.13 -38.94 34.67
C VAL A 191 -30.17 -39.03 35.78
N ASP A 192 -29.74 -39.46 36.96
CA ASP A 192 -30.63 -39.67 38.10
C ASP A 192 -29.90 -39.35 39.42
N ASN A 193 -30.66 -38.99 40.45
CA ASN A 193 -30.24 -38.82 41.83
C ASN A 193 -28.89 -38.12 42.04
N MET A 194 -28.86 -36.79 41.91
CA MET A 194 -27.72 -36.01 42.37
C MET A 194 -27.73 -35.87 43.90
N ARG A 195 -26.61 -36.20 44.53
CA ARG A 195 -26.41 -36.17 45.98
C ARG A 195 -25.13 -35.39 46.35
N VAL A 196 -25.14 -34.80 47.54
CA VAL A 196 -23.95 -34.18 48.16
C VAL A 196 -23.61 -34.86 49.47
N THR A 197 -22.32 -34.97 49.75
CA THR A 197 -21.81 -35.42 51.04
C THR A 197 -21.20 -34.22 51.75
N LEU A 198 -21.67 -33.94 52.97
CA LEU A 198 -21.14 -32.87 53.82
C LEU A 198 -20.24 -33.46 54.93
N GLY A 199 -19.05 -32.89 55.09
CA GLY A 199 -18.09 -33.21 56.15
C GLY A 199 -18.16 -32.22 57.32
N ALA A 200 -17.09 -32.18 58.12
CA ALA A 200 -16.95 -31.21 59.22
C ALA A 200 -16.79 -29.78 58.69
N SER A 201 -17.23 -28.78 59.48
CA SER A 201 -17.02 -27.36 59.17
C SER A 201 -15.53 -27.01 59.12
N ASP A 202 -15.06 -26.45 58.01
CA ASP A 202 -13.76 -25.80 57.95
C ASP A 202 -13.84 -24.40 58.61
N VAL A 203 -12.83 -24.03 59.41
CA VAL A 203 -12.70 -22.69 60.04
C VAL A 203 -11.52 -21.96 59.40
N PRO A 204 -11.62 -20.66 59.06
CA PRO A 204 -10.50 -19.92 58.48
C PRO A 204 -9.31 -19.82 59.48
N PRO A 205 -8.06 -20.15 59.08
CA PRO A 205 -6.89 -20.04 59.95
C PRO A 205 -6.53 -18.57 60.30
N GLU A 206 -6.00 -18.33 61.50
CA GLU A 206 -5.65 -16.98 62.00
C GLU A 206 -4.60 -16.23 61.16
N ASP A 207 -3.74 -16.95 60.41
CA ASP A 207 -2.63 -16.39 59.61
C ASP A 207 -2.95 -16.28 58.09
N PHE A 208 -4.21 -16.42 57.70
CA PHE A 208 -4.61 -16.50 56.29
C PHE A 208 -4.68 -15.11 55.63
N ASN A 209 -3.84 -14.85 54.63
CA ASN A 209 -3.89 -13.66 53.77
C ASN A 209 -3.78 -14.03 52.28
N ALA A 210 -4.03 -13.07 51.39
CA ALA A 210 -4.05 -13.31 49.94
C ALA A 210 -2.70 -13.85 49.40
N PHE A 211 -1.56 -13.44 49.97
CA PHE A 211 -0.25 -13.95 49.59
C PHE A 211 -0.08 -15.45 49.88
N THR A 212 -0.58 -15.93 51.02
CA THR A 212 -0.53 -17.36 51.39
C THR A 212 -1.29 -18.25 50.41
N GLU A 213 -2.40 -17.77 49.84
CA GLU A 213 -3.14 -18.50 48.81
C GLU A 213 -2.41 -18.46 47.45
N GLY A 214 -1.92 -17.28 47.04
CA GLY A 214 -1.18 -17.13 45.78
C GLY A 214 0.08 -17.96 45.69
N ILE A 215 0.83 -18.09 46.79
CA ILE A 215 2.11 -18.83 46.82
C ILE A 215 1.94 -20.35 46.90
N VAL A 216 0.85 -20.86 47.49
CA VAL A 216 0.57 -22.31 47.59
C VAL A 216 0.04 -22.85 46.26
N ASN A 217 -0.60 -22.00 45.46
CA ASN A 217 -1.10 -22.37 44.13
C ASN A 217 -0.04 -22.28 43.02
N VAL A 218 1.20 -21.88 43.34
CA VAL A 218 2.31 -21.97 42.37
C VAL A 218 2.59 -23.45 42.10
N PRO A 219 2.51 -23.93 40.84
CA PRO A 219 2.72 -25.33 40.52
C PRO A 219 4.05 -25.86 41.06
N GLU A 220 4.04 -27.01 41.74
CA GLU A 220 5.25 -27.60 42.37
C GLU A 220 6.25 -28.19 41.36
N GLN A 221 5.87 -28.34 40.09
CA GLN A 221 6.75 -28.90 39.05
C GLN A 221 7.70 -27.80 38.53
N PRO A 222 9.01 -27.83 38.85
CA PRO A 222 9.97 -27.00 38.14
C PRO A 222 10.08 -27.50 36.70
N VAL A 223 9.80 -26.64 35.72
CA VAL A 223 10.17 -26.96 34.35
C VAL A 223 11.68 -26.89 34.26
N THR A 224 12.26 -28.04 34.00
CA THR A 224 13.69 -28.20 33.81
C THR A 224 14.06 -27.65 32.44
N THR A 225 14.85 -26.57 32.43
CA THR A 225 15.88 -26.22 31.43
C THR A 225 15.53 -25.61 30.07
N GLU A 226 14.31 -25.25 29.69
CA GLU A 226 14.07 -24.65 28.36
C GLU A 226 12.99 -23.55 28.31
N THR A 227 13.22 -22.61 27.38
CA THR A 227 12.43 -21.49 26.80
C THR A 227 11.24 -20.89 27.56
N LEU A 228 11.03 -19.57 27.42
CA LEU A 228 9.83 -18.85 27.90
C LEU A 228 8.53 -19.60 27.60
N ASP A 229 8.41 -20.11 26.37
CA ASP A 229 7.22 -20.78 25.83
C ASP A 229 6.77 -22.01 26.64
N GLN A 230 7.69 -22.70 27.33
CA GLN A 230 7.38 -23.90 28.12
C GLN A 230 7.03 -23.60 29.59
N ASN A 231 7.16 -22.34 30.01
CA ASN A 231 7.17 -21.93 31.41
C ASN A 231 6.12 -20.88 31.77
N ILE A 232 5.27 -20.52 30.81
CA ILE A 232 4.36 -19.38 30.88
C ILE A 232 3.47 -19.43 32.13
N ALA A 233 2.73 -20.53 32.33
CA ALA A 233 1.84 -20.70 33.49
C ALA A 233 2.57 -20.67 34.85
N PHE A 234 3.81 -21.18 34.91
CA PHE A 234 4.63 -21.12 36.12
C PHE A 234 5.08 -19.67 36.41
N LEU A 235 5.57 -18.96 35.39
CA LEU A 235 6.05 -17.58 35.52
C LEU A 235 4.93 -16.62 35.90
N ASP A 236 3.73 -16.81 35.33
CA ASP A 236 2.53 -16.07 35.70
C ASP A 236 2.17 -16.30 37.18
N ALA A 237 2.13 -17.56 37.63
CA ALA A 237 1.83 -17.90 39.03
C ALA A 237 2.86 -17.30 40.02
N VAL A 238 4.15 -17.32 39.67
CA VAL A 238 5.21 -16.71 40.48
C VAL A 238 5.08 -15.18 40.53
N GLY A 239 4.82 -14.54 39.38
CA GLY A 239 4.54 -13.09 39.32
C GLY A 239 3.30 -12.70 40.11
N TYR A 240 2.26 -13.55 40.08
CA TYR A 240 1.05 -13.39 40.88
C TYR A 240 1.34 -13.41 42.39
N ALA A 241 2.06 -14.43 42.85
CA ALA A 241 2.48 -14.54 44.24
C ALA A 241 3.39 -13.37 44.69
N ARG A 242 4.29 -12.90 43.82
CA ARG A 242 5.15 -11.73 44.06
C ARG A 242 4.33 -10.45 44.25
N GLN A 243 3.41 -10.14 43.35
CA GLN A 243 2.57 -8.95 43.48
C GLN A 243 1.69 -9.01 44.74
N LEU A 244 1.15 -10.18 45.09
CA LEU A 244 0.39 -10.34 46.33
C LEU A 244 1.24 -10.11 47.58
N TYR A 245 2.51 -10.54 47.55
CA TYR A 245 3.46 -10.25 48.63
C TYR A 245 3.77 -8.75 48.74
N ASP A 246 3.99 -8.06 47.61
CA ASP A 246 4.31 -6.64 47.60
C ASP A 246 3.10 -5.75 47.94
N GLY A 247 1.89 -6.21 47.65
CA GLY A 247 0.63 -5.58 48.07
C GLY A 247 0.30 -5.74 49.55
N LEU A 248 1.07 -6.52 50.33
CA LEU A 248 0.88 -6.59 51.78
C LEU A 248 1.27 -5.26 52.42
N VAL A 249 0.29 -4.62 53.09
CA VAL A 249 0.50 -3.38 53.86
C VAL A 249 1.58 -3.57 54.93
N ASP A 250 1.63 -4.76 55.55
CA ASP A 250 2.69 -5.16 56.47
C ASP A 250 3.26 -6.53 56.06
N LYS A 251 4.49 -6.52 55.51
CA LYS A 251 5.19 -7.72 55.04
C LYS A 251 5.49 -8.72 56.17
N THR A 252 5.43 -8.31 57.44
CA THR A 252 5.66 -9.20 58.59
C THR A 252 4.50 -10.18 58.84
N THR A 253 3.33 -9.92 58.24
CA THR A 253 2.17 -10.81 58.27
C THR A 253 2.31 -12.02 57.36
N ALA A 254 3.31 -12.05 56.48
CA ALA A 254 3.61 -13.20 55.63
C ALA A 254 4.44 -14.25 56.40
N LYS A 255 4.01 -15.52 56.35
CA LYS A 255 4.78 -16.63 56.92
C LYS A 255 6.18 -16.71 56.29
N ALA A 256 7.22 -16.74 57.10
CA ALA A 256 8.61 -16.77 56.63
C ALA A 256 8.90 -17.91 55.63
N ALA A 257 8.27 -19.08 55.82
CA ALA A 257 8.36 -20.21 54.90
C ALA A 257 7.83 -19.89 53.48
N ASN A 258 6.72 -19.14 53.38
CA ASN A 258 6.13 -18.74 52.11
C ASN A 258 7.00 -17.70 51.39
N VAL A 259 7.62 -16.79 52.15
CA VAL A 259 8.58 -15.82 51.59
C VAL A 259 9.84 -16.52 51.05
N GLN A 260 10.32 -17.57 51.73
CA GLN A 260 11.42 -18.38 51.22
C GLN A 260 11.03 -19.19 50.00
N LEU A 261 9.80 -19.72 49.96
CA LEU A 261 9.27 -20.47 48.84
C LEU A 261 9.14 -19.59 47.59
N LEU A 262 8.66 -18.35 47.75
CA LEU A 262 8.62 -17.35 46.67
C LEU A 262 10.02 -17.09 46.09
N LYS A 263 11.03 -16.88 46.95
CA LYS A 263 12.42 -16.70 46.50
C LYS A 263 12.97 -17.91 45.74
N LYS A 264 12.61 -19.12 46.17
CA LYS A 264 12.97 -20.37 45.48
C LYS A 264 12.36 -20.38 44.07
N TYR A 265 11.08 -20.05 43.94
CA TYR A 265 10.41 -20.05 42.63
C TYR A 265 10.94 -18.98 41.68
N GLU A 266 11.28 -17.79 42.17
CA GLU A 266 11.95 -16.77 41.33
C GLU A 266 13.34 -17.18 40.85
N THR A 267 14.06 -17.96 41.67
CA THR A 267 15.34 -18.53 41.25
C THR A 267 15.12 -19.53 40.11
N LEU A 268 14.05 -20.34 40.21
CA LEU A 268 13.67 -21.31 39.18
C LEU A 268 13.16 -20.63 37.90
N ALA A 269 12.57 -19.44 38.00
CA ALA A 269 12.17 -18.62 36.85
C ALA A 269 13.36 -18.13 36.00
N ASN A 270 14.61 -18.35 36.45
CA ASN A 270 15.84 -18.11 35.69
C ASN A 270 15.93 -16.68 35.11
N GLY A 271 15.43 -15.70 35.87
CA GLY A 271 15.41 -14.29 35.49
C GLY A 271 14.26 -13.87 34.57
N TYR A 272 13.42 -14.79 34.08
CA TYR A 272 12.15 -14.43 33.44
C TYR A 272 11.16 -13.94 34.50
N ALA A 273 10.28 -13.01 34.14
CA ALA A 273 9.25 -12.52 35.05
C ALA A 273 7.99 -12.09 34.29
N ALA A 274 6.81 -12.27 34.88
CA ALA A 274 5.62 -11.58 34.40
C ALA A 274 5.73 -10.10 34.81
N LEU A 275 5.85 -9.21 33.82
CA LEU A 275 5.92 -7.76 33.98
C LEU A 275 4.53 -7.16 34.21
N TYR A 276 3.52 -7.77 33.60
CA TYR A 276 2.14 -7.31 33.68
C TYR A 276 1.18 -8.49 33.50
N THR A 277 0.29 -8.73 34.47
CA THR A 277 -0.58 -9.92 34.51
C THR A 277 -2.07 -9.55 34.36
N PRO A 278 -2.89 -10.37 33.67
CA PRO A 278 -4.33 -10.18 33.59
C PRO A 278 -5.04 -10.39 34.92
N ARG A 279 -5.58 -9.31 35.53
CA ARG A 279 -6.22 -9.40 36.85
C ARG A 279 -7.63 -8.84 36.95
N ASN A 280 -7.96 -7.84 36.17
CA ASN A 280 -9.33 -7.30 36.09
C ASN A 280 -9.58 -6.63 34.73
N ASP A 281 -10.82 -6.25 34.50
CA ASP A 281 -11.31 -5.59 33.29
C ASP A 281 -10.91 -4.10 33.18
N THR A 282 -10.39 -3.49 34.24
CA THR A 282 -9.99 -2.06 34.28
C THR A 282 -8.55 -1.79 33.83
N ASP A 283 -7.73 -2.84 33.74
CA ASP A 283 -6.32 -2.82 33.32
C ASP A 283 -6.13 -2.56 31.80
N ILE A 284 -7.22 -2.59 31.03
CA ILE A 284 -7.28 -2.27 29.59
C ILE A 284 -8.29 -1.13 29.40
N VAL A 285 -7.81 0.03 28.93
CA VAL A 285 -8.66 1.20 28.73
C VAL A 285 -8.89 1.44 27.24
N ASP A 286 -10.10 1.17 26.77
CA ASP A 286 -10.56 1.66 25.46
C ASP A 286 -10.95 3.12 25.57
N LYS A 287 -10.23 4.00 24.85
CA LYS A 287 -10.76 5.29 24.39
C LYS A 287 -10.11 5.68 23.06
N TRP A 288 -10.62 5.17 21.94
CA TRP A 288 -11.35 6.00 20.95
C TRP A 288 -11.52 5.33 19.57
N GLU A 289 -12.74 5.54 19.06
CA GLU A 289 -13.19 5.57 17.65
C GLU A 289 -13.27 4.23 16.89
N TYR A 290 -14.52 3.73 16.78
CA TYR A 290 -15.06 2.80 15.75
C TYR A 290 -15.24 1.29 16.04
N GLY A 291 -15.41 0.88 17.30
CA GLY A 291 -15.88 -0.48 17.65
C GLY A 291 -16.84 -0.46 18.85
N VAL A 292 -17.90 -1.27 18.81
CA VAL A 292 -18.96 -1.33 19.83
C VAL A 292 -18.55 -2.32 20.93
N GLY A 293 -18.37 -1.84 22.16
CA GLY A 293 -18.39 -2.64 23.40
C GLY A 293 -17.27 -3.69 23.55
N LEU A 294 -16.13 -3.29 24.09
CA LEU A 294 -15.15 -4.23 24.63
C LEU A 294 -15.67 -4.81 25.95
N THR A 295 -16.04 -6.10 25.94
CA THR A 295 -16.17 -6.87 27.17
C THR A 295 -14.83 -7.54 27.41
N VAL A 296 -14.13 -7.11 28.46
CA VAL A 296 -12.88 -7.73 28.91
C VAL A 296 -13.24 -8.71 30.03
N GLY A 297 -13.07 -10.01 29.75
CA GLY A 297 -13.08 -11.05 30.77
C GLY A 297 -11.66 -11.43 31.17
N THR A 298 -11.50 -12.00 32.36
CA THR A 298 -10.29 -12.72 32.74
C THR A 298 -10.57 -14.22 32.67
N ASP A 299 -9.72 -14.98 32.01
CA ASP A 299 -9.80 -16.43 31.88
C ASP A 299 -8.43 -17.07 32.18
N VAL A 300 -8.37 -18.39 32.27
CA VAL A 300 -7.14 -19.15 32.49
C VAL A 300 -6.97 -20.19 31.39
N ASP A 301 -5.93 -20.02 30.57
CA ASP A 301 -5.51 -21.01 29.60
C ASP A 301 -4.54 -22.01 30.25
N LYS A 302 -4.70 -23.30 29.93
CA LYS A 302 -3.91 -24.40 30.52
C LYS A 302 -2.41 -24.28 30.23
N ASP A 303 -2.03 -23.70 29.09
CA ASP A 303 -0.64 -23.57 28.64
C ASP A 303 -0.13 -22.13 28.85
N TYR A 304 -1.01 -21.14 28.71
CA TYR A 304 -0.64 -19.71 28.72
C TYR A 304 -0.95 -18.94 30.03
N GLY A 305 -1.53 -19.61 31.03
CA GLY A 305 -1.80 -19.03 32.35
C GLY A 305 -2.98 -18.05 32.33
N ALA A 306 -2.96 -17.04 33.21
CA ALA A 306 -3.97 -15.99 33.20
C ALA A 306 -3.96 -15.24 31.85
N MET A 307 -5.15 -15.02 31.28
CA MET A 307 -5.34 -14.29 30.03
C MET A 307 -6.51 -13.31 30.10
N TRP A 308 -6.42 -12.21 29.33
CA TRP A 308 -7.58 -11.40 29.00
C TRP A 308 -8.32 -12.01 27.82
N SER A 309 -9.62 -12.26 28.01
CA SER A 309 -10.55 -12.63 26.96
C SER A 309 -11.23 -11.36 26.45
N ILE A 310 -10.89 -10.96 25.23
CA ILE A 310 -11.34 -9.70 24.65
C ILE A 310 -12.26 -9.98 23.48
N VAL A 311 -13.54 -9.62 23.64
CA VAL A 311 -14.51 -9.69 22.54
C VAL A 311 -14.25 -8.56 21.57
N VAL A 312 -13.77 -8.89 20.37
CA VAL A 312 -13.49 -7.94 19.29
C VAL A 312 -14.63 -7.96 18.28
N ASN A 313 -15.12 -6.77 17.91
CA ASN A 313 -16.24 -6.59 16.98
C ASN A 313 -15.95 -5.46 15.98
N ALA A 314 -14.97 -5.68 15.11
CA ALA A 314 -14.43 -4.68 14.18
C ALA A 314 -15.28 -4.57 12.88
N LYS A 315 -16.54 -4.15 12.98
CA LYS A 315 -17.50 -4.19 11.85
C LYS A 315 -17.37 -3.05 10.83
N ARG A 316 -16.87 -1.86 11.22
CA ARG A 316 -16.93 -0.65 10.37
C ARG A 316 -15.64 -0.37 9.62
N ASP A 317 -14.49 -0.44 10.30
CA ASP A 317 -13.18 -0.07 9.75
C ASP A 317 -12.17 -1.22 9.72
N GLY A 318 -12.59 -2.44 10.06
CA GLY A 318 -11.74 -3.65 9.98
C GLY A 318 -10.49 -3.60 10.88
N GLU A 319 -10.55 -2.81 11.95
CA GLU A 319 -9.48 -2.54 12.91
C GLU A 319 -10.04 -2.55 14.34
N GLN A 320 -9.23 -3.01 15.30
CA GLN A 320 -9.44 -2.83 16.74
C GLN A 320 -8.13 -2.34 17.39
N SER A 321 -8.22 -1.28 18.19
CA SER A 321 -7.12 -0.77 19.00
C SER A 321 -7.25 -1.22 20.46
N LEU A 322 -6.11 -1.44 21.10
CA LEU A 322 -5.95 -1.91 22.48
C LEU A 322 -4.84 -1.12 23.15
N ARG A 323 -5.04 -0.72 24.40
CA ARG A 323 -4.04 0.00 25.19
C ARG A 323 -3.79 -0.71 26.51
N PHE A 324 -2.52 -1.04 26.76
CA PHE A 324 -2.03 -1.51 28.05
C PHE A 324 -1.32 -0.36 28.75
N THR A 325 -1.59 -0.10 30.03
CA THR A 325 -0.95 0.96 30.81
C THR A 325 0.06 0.38 31.80
N ASP A 326 1.06 1.18 32.20
CA ASP A 326 1.98 0.87 33.31
C ASP A 326 2.87 -0.39 33.13
N VAL A 327 3.33 -0.66 31.90
CA VAL A 327 4.25 -1.78 31.62
C VAL A 327 5.71 -1.32 31.82
N SER A 328 6.38 -1.81 32.87
CA SER A 328 7.81 -1.56 33.08
C SER A 328 8.65 -2.69 32.52
N VAL A 329 9.65 -2.37 31.70
CA VAL A 329 10.62 -3.35 31.14
C VAL A 329 12.03 -3.17 31.71
N ASP A 330 12.19 -2.31 32.72
CA ASP A 330 13.47 -2.05 33.38
C ASP A 330 14.13 -3.34 33.88
N GLY A 331 15.43 -3.50 33.58
CA GLY A 331 16.22 -4.69 33.90
C GLY A 331 16.07 -5.88 32.94
N PHE A 332 15.16 -5.84 31.96
CA PHE A 332 14.96 -6.92 30.97
C PHE A 332 15.54 -6.54 29.61
N GLY A 333 15.87 -7.55 28.81
CA GLY A 333 16.41 -7.36 27.46
C GLY A 333 15.34 -7.08 26.42
N GLU A 334 14.18 -7.70 26.62
CA GLU A 334 13.02 -7.75 25.72
C GLU A 334 11.79 -8.10 26.57
N ALA A 335 10.60 -7.78 26.09
CA ALA A 335 9.35 -8.30 26.64
C ALA A 335 8.61 -9.14 25.60
N VAL A 336 7.72 -10.04 26.02
CA VAL A 336 6.97 -10.94 25.15
C VAL A 336 5.54 -11.07 25.63
N MET A 337 4.57 -11.11 24.70
CA MET A 337 3.16 -11.41 24.95
C MET A 337 2.68 -12.43 23.92
N TYR A 338 1.71 -13.25 24.30
CA TYR A 338 1.07 -14.20 23.41
C TYR A 338 -0.35 -13.75 23.13
N VAL A 339 -0.76 -13.84 21.87
CA VAL A 339 -2.10 -13.45 21.41
C VAL A 339 -2.75 -14.57 20.62
N TYR A 340 -3.87 -15.08 21.12
CA TYR A 340 -4.70 -16.06 20.43
C TYR A 340 -5.58 -15.34 19.41
N ASN A 341 -5.44 -15.71 18.14
CA ASN A 341 -6.33 -15.26 17.07
C ASN A 341 -7.42 -16.32 16.83
N PRO A 342 -8.66 -16.08 17.26
CA PRO A 342 -9.76 -17.04 17.16
C PRO A 342 -10.36 -17.12 15.75
N THR A 343 -9.95 -16.24 14.85
CA THR A 343 -10.58 -16.09 13.54
C THR A 343 -10.02 -17.09 12.52
N GLU A 344 -10.77 -17.31 11.45
CA GLU A 344 -10.30 -18.08 10.28
C GLU A 344 -9.35 -17.29 9.37
N TYR A 345 -8.99 -16.06 9.75
CA TYR A 345 -8.18 -15.15 8.93
C TYR A 345 -6.81 -14.91 9.58
N GLN A 346 -5.79 -14.73 8.74
CA GLN A 346 -4.56 -14.11 9.18
C GLN A 346 -4.79 -12.61 9.37
N LEU A 347 -4.50 -12.11 10.57
CA LEU A 347 -4.65 -10.69 10.89
C LEU A 347 -3.29 -10.00 10.89
N GLN A 348 -3.27 -8.70 10.64
CA GLN A 348 -2.10 -7.86 10.85
C GLN A 348 -2.17 -7.22 12.22
N TYR A 349 -1.01 -7.06 12.87
CA TYR A 349 -0.90 -6.21 14.04
C TYR A 349 0.13 -5.10 13.84
N SER A 350 -0.08 -3.98 14.55
CA SER A 350 0.84 -2.86 14.68
C SER A 350 0.96 -2.47 16.14
N LEU A 351 2.17 -2.14 16.58
CA LEU A 351 2.49 -2.01 18.00
C LEU A 351 3.39 -0.80 18.26
N SER A 352 3.04 0.05 19.23
CA SER A 352 3.78 1.30 19.50
C SER A 352 3.82 1.67 20.98
N GLY A 353 4.91 2.32 21.40
CA GLY A 353 5.11 2.85 22.76
C GLY A 353 4.48 4.23 23.02
N GLY A 354 3.45 4.61 22.27
CA GLY A 354 2.78 5.91 22.38
C GLY A 354 2.18 6.39 21.07
N TRP A 355 1.22 7.32 21.15
CA TRP A 355 0.41 7.79 20.00
C TRP A 355 1.21 8.45 18.86
N GLN A 356 2.43 8.95 19.11
CA GLN A 356 3.23 9.70 18.13
C GLN A 356 4.53 9.02 17.72
N SER A 357 4.78 7.79 18.18
CA SER A 357 6.05 7.10 17.94
C SER A 357 6.00 6.35 16.61
N PHE A 358 6.66 6.91 15.59
CA PHE A 358 6.73 6.39 14.21
C PHE A 358 7.51 5.07 14.03
N GLY A 359 7.81 4.34 15.11
CA GLY A 359 8.57 3.09 15.10
C GLY A 359 7.72 1.85 15.35
N ALA A 360 6.55 1.73 14.69
CA ALA A 360 5.63 0.63 14.99
C ALA A 360 6.19 -0.74 14.55
N GLU A 361 6.31 -1.69 15.48
CA GLU A 361 6.55 -3.09 15.12
C GLU A 361 5.27 -3.64 14.48
N ARG A 362 5.44 -4.32 13.34
CA ARG A 362 4.34 -4.87 12.55
C ARG A 362 4.55 -6.34 12.34
N GLY A 363 3.47 -7.10 12.46
CA GLY A 363 3.51 -8.53 12.23
C GLY A 363 2.14 -9.07 11.85
N LYS A 364 2.06 -10.39 11.88
CA LYS A 364 0.86 -11.15 11.52
C LYS A 364 0.48 -12.08 12.67
N LEU A 365 -0.82 -12.22 12.88
CA LEU A 365 -1.40 -13.22 13.76
C LEU A 365 -1.97 -14.33 12.88
N SER A 366 -1.37 -15.52 12.93
CA SER A 366 -1.88 -16.72 12.27
C SER A 366 -3.26 -17.10 12.80
N GLN A 367 -4.08 -17.69 11.94
CA GLN A 367 -5.46 -18.10 12.25
C GLN A 367 -5.52 -19.28 13.22
N GLY A 368 -6.43 -19.23 14.20
CA GLY A 368 -6.75 -20.35 15.10
C GLY A 368 -5.65 -20.78 16.07
N GLU A 369 -4.64 -19.93 16.32
CA GLU A 369 -3.51 -20.29 17.19
C GLU A 369 -2.98 -19.12 18.03
N TRP A 370 -2.17 -19.45 19.03
CA TRP A 370 -1.44 -18.49 19.86
C TRP A 370 -0.20 -17.99 19.12
N ASN A 371 -0.04 -16.67 19.06
CA ASN A 371 1.05 -16.00 18.36
C ASN A 371 1.95 -15.28 19.35
N LYS A 372 3.27 -15.54 19.28
CA LYS A 372 4.27 -14.84 20.09
C LYS A 372 4.58 -13.47 19.51
N ILE A 373 4.45 -12.43 20.31
CA ILE A 373 4.78 -11.05 19.99
C ILE A 373 5.90 -10.63 20.92
N SER A 374 7.02 -10.19 20.37
CA SER A 374 8.18 -9.77 21.16
C SER A 374 8.39 -8.27 20.96
N PHE A 375 8.55 -7.53 22.05
CA PHE A 375 8.70 -6.08 22.08
C PHE A 375 10.17 -5.72 22.35
N ASN A 376 10.85 -5.06 21.41
CA ASN A 376 12.24 -4.65 21.61
C ASN A 376 12.38 -3.27 22.32
N ALA A 377 13.58 -3.04 22.87
CA ALA A 377 14.17 -1.79 23.36
C ALA A 377 13.77 -0.50 22.61
N SER A 378 13.67 -0.57 21.28
CA SER A 378 13.36 0.57 20.41
C SER A 378 11.92 1.08 20.51
N LEU A 379 11.00 0.28 21.05
CA LEU A 379 9.60 0.69 21.28
C LEU A 379 9.42 1.49 22.58
N VAL A 380 10.46 1.63 23.40
CA VAL A 380 10.37 2.15 24.78
C VAL A 380 11.40 3.26 24.99
N GLU A 381 10.95 4.52 25.13
CA GLU A 381 11.83 5.59 25.59
C GLU A 381 12.15 5.40 27.09
N ASN A 382 13.43 5.32 27.45
CA ASN A 382 13.90 5.31 28.84
C ASN A 382 13.38 4.17 29.73
N ASP A 383 13.27 2.95 29.19
CA ASP A 383 12.98 1.73 29.98
C ASP A 383 11.62 1.76 30.74
N THR A 384 10.71 2.68 30.39
CA THR A 384 9.37 2.83 30.99
C THR A 384 8.30 2.93 29.90
N VAL A 385 7.34 2.00 29.86
CA VAL A 385 6.19 2.12 28.93
C VAL A 385 5.03 2.76 29.68
N GLY A 386 4.86 4.07 29.51
CA GLY A 386 3.67 4.76 30.06
C GLY A 386 2.36 4.14 29.52
N SER A 387 2.35 3.71 28.25
CA SER A 387 1.33 2.81 27.72
C SER A 387 1.73 2.17 26.39
N LEU A 388 1.43 0.89 26.22
CA LEU A 388 1.61 0.11 24.99
C LEU A 388 0.31 0.12 24.18
N PHE A 389 0.40 0.49 22.90
CA PHE A 389 -0.75 0.50 21.98
C PHE A 389 -0.60 -0.59 20.92
N MET A 390 -1.58 -1.48 20.82
CA MET A 390 -1.67 -2.53 19.80
C MET A 390 -2.90 -2.30 18.93
N ILE A 391 -2.74 -2.42 17.62
CA ILE A 391 -3.82 -2.37 16.64
C ILE A 391 -3.85 -3.71 15.93
N VAL A 392 -5.01 -4.38 15.89
CA VAL A 392 -5.24 -5.60 15.11
C VAL A 392 -6.17 -5.27 13.96
N SER A 393 -5.84 -5.69 12.75
CA SER A 393 -6.65 -5.42 11.56
C SER A 393 -6.68 -6.58 10.58
N ARG A 394 -7.78 -6.73 9.85
CA ARG A 394 -7.86 -7.66 8.71
C ARG A 394 -7.65 -6.86 7.42
N MET A 395 -6.65 -7.26 6.65
CA MET A 395 -6.30 -6.61 5.38
C MET A 395 -6.46 -7.61 4.23
N GLU A 396 -7.27 -7.27 3.23
CA GLU A 396 -7.39 -8.00 1.98
C GLU A 396 -7.23 -7.04 0.80
N ASN A 397 -6.25 -7.31 -0.08
CA ASN A 397 -5.95 -6.48 -1.25
C ASN A 397 -5.76 -4.98 -0.92
N GLY A 398 -5.14 -4.66 0.21
CA GLY A 398 -4.93 -3.28 0.66
C GLY A 398 -6.16 -2.61 1.27
N VAL A 399 -7.28 -3.33 1.39
CA VAL A 399 -8.53 -2.83 1.96
C VAL A 399 -8.76 -3.47 3.33
N ARG A 400 -9.23 -2.67 4.30
CA ARG A 400 -9.60 -3.15 5.62
C ARG A 400 -10.93 -3.87 5.57
N MET A 401 -10.99 -5.07 6.13
CA MET A 401 -12.17 -5.92 6.13
C MET A 401 -12.70 -6.13 7.56
N PRO A 402 -14.02 -6.26 7.75
CA PRO A 402 -14.57 -6.60 9.05
C PRO A 402 -14.10 -7.94 9.60
N PHE A 403 -13.97 -8.03 10.93
CA PHE A 403 -13.76 -9.29 11.63
C PHE A 403 -14.32 -9.22 13.07
N ASP A 404 -14.64 -10.38 13.62
CA ASP A 404 -15.10 -10.57 14.99
C ASP A 404 -14.50 -11.85 15.58
N GLY A 405 -14.34 -11.87 16.90
CA GLY A 405 -13.79 -13.02 17.62
C GLY A 405 -13.49 -12.70 19.08
N VAL A 406 -13.33 -13.76 19.89
CA VAL A 406 -12.91 -13.66 21.29
C VAL A 406 -11.41 -13.93 21.37
N PHE A 407 -10.61 -12.89 21.47
CA PHE A 407 -9.15 -12.96 21.46
C PHE A 407 -8.63 -13.25 22.87
N GLY A 408 -7.60 -14.08 22.96
CA GLY A 408 -6.87 -14.33 24.20
C GLY A 408 -5.57 -13.54 24.23
N PHE A 409 -5.29 -12.83 25.32
CA PHE A 409 -4.02 -12.13 25.53
C PHE A 409 -3.39 -12.63 26.82
N SER A 410 -2.19 -13.20 26.75
CA SER A 410 -1.46 -13.62 27.94
C SER A 410 -0.98 -12.43 28.77
N ALA A 411 -0.40 -12.70 29.94
CA ALA A 411 0.49 -11.75 30.60
C ALA A 411 1.64 -11.31 29.68
N ILE A 412 2.26 -10.18 30.02
CA ILE A 412 3.49 -9.68 29.39
C ILE A 412 4.67 -10.20 30.21
N TYR A 413 5.60 -10.88 29.55
CA TYR A 413 6.74 -11.54 30.18
C TYR A 413 8.05 -10.86 29.79
N GLY A 414 8.90 -10.56 30.76
CA GLY A 414 10.24 -10.03 30.55
C GLY A 414 11.22 -11.16 30.27
N VAL A 415 12.03 -11.00 29.22
CA VAL A 415 13.13 -11.88 28.86
C VAL A 415 14.44 -11.33 29.45
N PRO A 416 15.23 -12.14 30.16
CA PRO A 416 16.51 -11.71 30.71
C PRO A 416 17.42 -11.05 29.66
N ALA A 417 18.04 -9.93 30.03
CA ALA A 417 19.02 -9.24 29.18
C ALA A 417 20.16 -10.15 28.70
N SER A 418 20.61 -11.09 29.53
CA SER A 418 21.64 -12.07 29.18
C SER A 418 21.21 -13.05 28.09
N ILE A 419 19.92 -13.36 27.99
CA ILE A 419 19.39 -14.25 26.96
C ILE A 419 19.28 -13.50 25.65
N VAL A 420 18.75 -12.26 25.67
CA VAL A 420 18.64 -11.40 24.48
C VAL A 420 20.00 -11.01 23.92
N ALA A 421 20.99 -10.78 24.78
CA ALA A 421 22.36 -10.46 24.37
C ALA A 421 23.11 -11.67 23.77
N LYS A 422 22.69 -12.90 24.07
CA LYS A 422 23.45 -14.11 23.72
C LYS A 422 23.69 -14.29 22.21
N PRO A 423 22.68 -14.14 21.32
CA PRO A 423 22.91 -14.22 19.88
C PRO A 423 24.01 -13.26 19.41
N ILE A 424 24.01 -12.02 19.91
CA ILE A 424 25.01 -11.01 19.53
C ILE A 424 26.38 -11.32 20.13
N ILE A 425 26.43 -11.85 21.35
CA ILE A 425 27.68 -12.37 21.94
C ILE A 425 28.26 -13.47 21.05
N ASP A 426 27.42 -14.39 20.57
CA ASP A 426 27.84 -15.50 19.70
C ASP A 426 28.31 -14.97 18.32
N GLU A 427 27.60 -14.01 17.70
CA GLU A 427 28.01 -13.33 16.46
C GLU A 427 29.36 -12.60 16.60
N ILE A 428 29.57 -11.87 17.70
CA ILE A 428 30.86 -11.21 17.97
C ILE A 428 31.95 -12.28 18.19
N ALA A 429 31.61 -13.42 18.79
CA ALA A 429 32.56 -14.51 19.00
C ALA A 429 33.00 -15.14 17.67
N THR A 430 32.14 -15.20 16.65
CA THR A 430 32.47 -15.76 15.32
C THR A 430 33.31 -14.83 14.46
N LEU A 431 33.35 -13.52 14.74
CA LEU A 431 34.28 -12.62 14.04
C LEU A 431 35.72 -13.15 14.13
N PRO A 432 36.56 -12.96 13.10
CA PRO A 432 37.97 -13.34 13.17
C PRO A 432 38.68 -12.71 14.37
N VAL A 433 39.81 -13.29 14.78
CA VAL A 433 40.69 -12.61 15.75
C VAL A 433 41.16 -11.29 15.16
N VAL A 434 41.35 -10.26 16.00
CA VAL A 434 41.57 -8.88 15.56
C VAL A 434 42.77 -8.77 14.61
N GLU A 435 43.78 -9.61 14.78
CA GLU A 435 44.97 -9.66 13.93
C GLU A 435 44.70 -10.17 12.51
N GLU A 436 43.67 -11.01 12.33
CA GLU A 436 43.26 -11.59 11.04
C GLU A 436 42.17 -10.77 10.33
N ILE A 437 41.63 -9.74 10.99
CA ILE A 437 40.60 -8.88 10.42
C ILE A 437 41.19 -8.04 9.27
N GLY A 438 40.54 -8.14 8.10
CA GLY A 438 40.83 -7.35 6.91
C GLY A 438 39.60 -6.63 6.35
N LEU A 439 39.79 -5.90 5.25
CA LEU A 439 38.70 -5.16 4.59
C LEU A 439 37.56 -6.05 4.09
N THR A 440 37.85 -7.32 3.79
CA THR A 440 36.84 -8.32 3.41
C THR A 440 35.82 -8.61 4.51
N ASN A 441 36.16 -8.34 5.78
CA ASN A 441 35.28 -8.52 6.93
C ASN A 441 34.39 -7.29 7.22
N LYS A 442 34.56 -6.17 6.48
CA LYS A 442 33.86 -4.90 6.76
C LYS A 442 32.34 -5.03 6.76
N ALA A 443 31.79 -5.76 5.80
CA ALA A 443 30.34 -5.98 5.72
C ALA A 443 29.81 -6.78 6.92
N GLU A 444 30.50 -7.85 7.29
CA GLU A 444 30.14 -8.71 8.42
C GLU A 444 30.19 -7.94 9.75
N VAL A 445 31.29 -7.20 10.00
CA VAL A 445 31.43 -6.35 11.19
C VAL A 445 30.35 -5.27 11.24
N GLY A 446 29.99 -4.67 10.10
CA GLY A 446 28.90 -3.71 9.99
C GLY A 446 27.54 -4.30 10.34
N THR A 447 27.24 -5.52 9.89
CA THR A 447 26.00 -6.24 10.25
C THR A 447 25.92 -6.50 11.76
N VAL A 448 27.00 -6.99 12.37
CA VAL A 448 27.05 -7.25 13.82
C VAL A 448 26.88 -5.96 14.63
N ARG A 449 27.45 -4.84 14.17
CA ARG A 449 27.22 -3.51 14.75
C ARG A 449 25.74 -3.13 14.69
N ALA A 450 25.09 -3.27 13.54
CA ALA A 450 23.68 -2.94 13.40
C ALA A 450 22.80 -3.79 14.34
N HIS A 451 23.08 -5.09 14.45
CA HIS A 451 22.38 -5.96 15.39
C HIS A 451 22.61 -5.57 16.86
N TYR A 452 23.86 -5.24 17.24
CA TYR A 452 24.18 -4.72 18.56
C TYR A 452 23.43 -3.41 18.86
N ASP A 453 23.38 -2.48 17.89
CA ASP A 453 22.72 -1.19 18.07
C ASP A 453 21.20 -1.31 18.25
N ASN A 454 20.60 -2.38 17.71
CA ASN A 454 19.19 -2.72 17.91
C ASN A 454 18.86 -3.34 19.28
N LEU A 455 19.87 -3.67 20.12
CA LEU A 455 19.62 -4.18 21.47
C LEU A 455 19.14 -3.06 22.43
N SER A 456 18.32 -3.44 23.42
CA SER A 456 17.96 -2.59 24.55
C SER A 456 19.17 -2.21 25.42
N ARG A 457 19.04 -1.17 26.27
CA ARG A 457 20.12 -0.74 27.17
C ARG A 457 20.61 -1.89 28.06
N SER A 458 19.68 -2.61 28.67
CA SER A 458 19.97 -3.76 29.53
C SER A 458 20.65 -4.89 28.75
N ALA A 459 20.19 -5.22 27.54
CA ALA A 459 20.81 -6.23 26.69
C ALA A 459 22.23 -5.81 26.23
N LYS A 460 22.44 -4.55 25.82
CA LYS A 460 23.78 -4.01 25.48
C LYS A 460 24.77 -4.14 26.64
N ALA A 461 24.32 -3.87 27.87
CA ALA A 461 25.13 -4.03 29.07
C ALA A 461 25.51 -5.50 29.35
N ALA A 462 24.68 -6.44 28.90
CA ALA A 462 24.95 -7.87 29.01
C ALA A 462 25.92 -8.42 27.93
N VAL A 463 26.23 -7.66 26.87
CA VAL A 463 27.19 -8.07 25.83
C VAL A 463 28.62 -8.00 26.37
N THR A 464 29.12 -9.14 26.84
CA THR A 464 30.42 -9.25 27.53
C THR A 464 31.65 -9.08 26.64
N ASN A 465 31.52 -9.31 25.32
CA ASN A 465 32.62 -9.29 24.36
C ASN A 465 32.58 -8.08 23.39
N TYR A 466 31.83 -7.03 23.72
CA TYR A 466 31.72 -5.81 22.91
C TYR A 466 33.08 -5.22 22.49
N LYS A 467 34.09 -5.33 23.37
CA LYS A 467 35.46 -4.88 23.10
C LYS A 467 36.01 -5.45 21.79
N LYS A 468 35.74 -6.72 21.47
CA LYS A 468 36.19 -7.38 20.22
C LYS A 468 35.56 -6.74 18.98
N LEU A 469 34.27 -6.40 19.04
CA LEU A 469 33.58 -5.68 17.95
C LEU A 469 34.20 -4.28 17.74
N SER A 470 34.43 -3.54 18.83
CA SER A 470 35.06 -2.21 18.74
C SER A 470 36.51 -2.27 18.23
N GLU A 471 37.28 -3.30 18.62
CA GLU A 471 38.63 -3.53 18.11
C GLU A 471 38.64 -3.93 16.63
N ALA A 472 37.67 -4.74 16.19
CA ALA A 472 37.47 -5.10 14.79
C ALA A 472 37.21 -3.87 13.91
N GLU A 473 36.30 -2.99 14.33
CA GLU A 473 36.00 -1.73 13.64
C GLU A 473 37.22 -0.81 13.58
N ASN A 474 37.95 -0.70 14.69
CA ASN A 474 39.18 0.09 14.74
C ASN A 474 40.26 -0.46 13.81
N LYS A 475 40.43 -1.79 13.76
CA LYS A 475 41.38 -2.45 12.87
C LYS A 475 41.05 -2.21 11.40
N ILE A 476 39.77 -2.33 11.03
CA ILE A 476 39.31 -2.00 9.67
C ILE A 476 39.64 -0.54 9.36
N ALA A 477 39.31 0.38 10.26
CA ALA A 477 39.61 1.79 10.09
C ALA A 477 41.12 2.09 9.96
N ASP A 478 41.98 1.39 10.71
CA ASP A 478 43.44 1.49 10.56
C ASP A 478 43.90 1.03 9.18
N ILE A 479 43.36 -0.10 8.68
CA ILE A 479 43.71 -0.63 7.35
C ILE A 479 43.22 0.31 6.24
N GLU A 480 42.01 0.86 6.35
CA GLU A 480 41.48 1.84 5.40
C GLU A 480 42.36 3.09 5.34
N ALA A 481 42.72 3.64 6.50
CA ALA A 481 43.59 4.81 6.60
C ALA A 481 45.00 4.53 6.04
N GLN A 482 45.61 3.39 6.40
CA GLN A 482 46.93 3.01 5.90
C GLN A 482 46.92 2.77 4.38
N THR A 483 45.88 2.11 3.86
CA THR A 483 45.74 1.87 2.42
C THR A 483 45.69 3.19 1.65
N LEU A 484 44.97 4.18 2.19
CA LEU A 484 44.94 5.52 1.60
C LEU A 484 46.29 6.24 1.72
N ASP A 485 46.94 6.19 2.88
CA ASP A 485 48.27 6.78 3.09
C ASP A 485 49.33 6.19 2.16
N ASP A 486 49.28 4.87 1.90
CA ASP A 486 50.16 4.18 0.95
C ASP A 486 49.90 4.66 -0.48
N LYS A 487 48.63 4.74 -0.90
CA LYS A 487 48.25 5.27 -2.22
C LYS A 487 48.70 6.74 -2.40
N ILE A 488 48.53 7.57 -1.37
CA ILE A 488 49.02 8.95 -1.36
C ILE A 488 50.54 8.96 -1.51
N SER A 489 51.25 8.15 -0.74
CA SER A 489 52.72 8.08 -0.78
C SER A 489 53.24 7.68 -2.16
N VAL A 490 52.58 6.72 -2.82
CA VAL A 490 52.90 6.31 -4.19
C VAL A 490 52.68 7.46 -5.18
N LEU A 491 51.55 8.17 -5.09
CA LEU A 491 51.26 9.30 -5.97
C LEU A 491 52.25 10.45 -5.77
N VAL A 492 52.50 10.84 -4.52
CA VAL A 492 53.39 11.96 -4.18
C VAL A 492 54.84 11.68 -4.58
N ALA A 493 55.27 10.41 -4.59
CA ALA A 493 56.58 10.00 -5.07
C ALA A 493 56.69 9.92 -6.61
N THR A 494 55.58 10.05 -7.33
CA THR A 494 55.57 10.00 -8.80
C THR A 494 56.16 11.28 -9.37
N GLU A 495 57.15 11.14 -10.26
CA GLU A 495 57.71 12.28 -10.99
C GLU A 495 56.66 12.85 -11.96
N VAL A 496 56.33 14.14 -11.78
CA VAL A 496 55.38 14.86 -12.63
C VAL A 496 56.13 15.49 -13.80
N THR A 497 55.67 15.13 -15.00
CA THR A 497 56.13 15.62 -16.29
C THR A 497 54.95 16.21 -17.05
N GLN A 498 55.21 16.93 -18.14
CA GLN A 498 54.13 17.47 -18.97
C GLN A 498 53.22 16.37 -19.55
N ALA A 499 53.72 15.15 -19.77
CA ALA A 499 52.95 14.07 -20.39
C ALA A 499 52.06 13.29 -19.41
N ASN A 500 52.30 13.37 -18.09
CA ASN A 500 51.53 12.63 -17.08
C ASN A 500 50.86 13.54 -16.03
N ALA A 501 51.01 14.86 -16.13
CA ALA A 501 50.45 15.81 -15.16
C ALA A 501 48.93 15.68 -15.01
N ALA A 502 48.18 15.49 -16.10
CA ALA A 502 46.73 15.29 -16.06
C ALA A 502 46.35 13.99 -15.33
N VAL A 503 47.05 12.89 -15.59
CA VAL A 503 46.87 11.61 -14.90
C VAL A 503 47.15 11.74 -13.40
N CYS A 504 48.22 12.45 -13.02
CA CYS A 504 48.54 12.73 -11.62
C CYS A 504 47.48 13.60 -10.94
N PHE A 505 46.88 14.53 -11.70
CA PHE A 505 45.78 15.38 -11.22
C PHE A 505 44.51 14.57 -10.98
N ASP A 506 44.10 13.73 -11.93
CA ASP A 506 42.94 12.83 -11.77
C ASP A 506 43.12 11.90 -10.56
N LYS A 507 44.30 11.30 -10.43
CA LYS A 507 44.63 10.46 -9.27
C LYS A 507 44.59 11.24 -7.95
N THR A 508 44.99 12.51 -7.96
CA THR A 508 44.89 13.38 -6.78
C THR A 508 43.42 13.57 -6.38
N VAL A 509 42.54 13.83 -7.35
CA VAL A 509 41.10 14.01 -7.12
C VAL A 509 40.45 12.72 -6.61
N GLU A 510 40.78 11.57 -7.21
CA GLU A 510 40.31 10.26 -6.74
C GLU A 510 40.66 10.01 -5.28
N LEU A 511 41.90 10.29 -4.86
CA LEU A 511 42.32 10.09 -3.46
C LEU A 511 41.61 11.04 -2.49
N TYR A 512 41.26 12.26 -2.90
CA TYR A 512 40.41 13.13 -2.07
C TYR A 512 38.98 12.59 -1.93
N ASN A 513 38.44 11.98 -2.97
CA ASN A 513 37.12 11.35 -2.90
C ASN A 513 37.17 10.11 -2.00
N GLU A 514 38.19 9.26 -2.14
CA GLU A 514 38.43 8.12 -1.23
C GLU A 514 38.56 8.59 0.23
N TYR A 515 39.29 9.68 0.48
CA TYR A 515 39.43 10.28 1.82
C TYR A 515 38.09 10.72 2.41
N ARG A 516 37.23 11.35 1.61
CA ARG A 516 35.90 11.84 2.04
C ARG A 516 34.91 10.71 2.31
N ALA A 517 35.07 9.57 1.64
CA ALA A 517 34.22 8.38 1.80
C ALA A 517 34.63 7.49 2.99
N LEU A 518 35.71 7.82 3.72
CA LEU A 518 36.14 7.06 4.89
C LEU A 518 35.12 7.16 6.03
N SER A 519 35.02 6.09 6.82
CA SER A 519 34.27 6.13 8.09
C SER A 519 34.84 7.20 9.02
N ASN A 520 34.03 7.73 9.95
CA ASN A 520 34.49 8.70 10.95
C ASN A 520 35.71 8.20 11.74
N LEU A 521 35.80 6.88 11.99
CA LEU A 521 36.94 6.25 12.65
C LEU A 521 38.20 6.24 11.78
N ALA A 522 38.08 5.98 10.47
CA ALA A 522 39.20 5.94 9.54
C ALA A 522 39.68 7.35 9.16
N TYR A 523 38.74 8.29 8.98
CA TYR A 523 39.00 9.67 8.60
C TYR A 523 40.03 10.35 9.52
N GLY A 524 39.87 10.20 10.84
CA GLY A 524 40.78 10.79 11.84
C GLY A 524 42.15 10.13 11.93
N LYS A 525 42.40 9.04 11.20
CA LYS A 525 43.63 8.24 11.27
C LYS A 525 44.56 8.42 10.05
N VAL A 526 44.09 9.04 8.98
CA VAL A 526 44.89 9.31 7.78
C VAL A 526 45.96 10.35 8.10
N THR A 527 47.23 10.02 7.87
CA THR A 527 48.37 10.89 8.25
C THR A 527 48.95 11.66 7.07
N LYS A 528 48.72 11.21 5.83
CA LYS A 528 49.37 11.74 4.62
C LYS A 528 48.54 12.77 3.86
N ILE A 529 47.36 13.13 4.33
CA ILE A 529 46.49 14.11 3.66
C ILE A 529 47.18 15.48 3.46
N GLY A 530 48.06 15.89 4.37
CA GLY A 530 48.87 17.12 4.22
C GLY A 530 49.85 17.06 3.05
N GLU A 531 50.42 15.88 2.77
CA GLU A 531 51.31 15.65 1.62
C GLU A 531 50.51 15.69 0.32
N LEU A 532 49.31 15.10 0.28
CA LEU A 532 48.40 15.21 -0.87
C LEU A 532 48.00 16.66 -1.17
N ASN A 533 47.76 17.48 -0.13
CA ASN A 533 47.49 18.92 -0.27
C ASN A 533 48.68 19.67 -0.88
N THR A 534 49.89 19.31 -0.45
CA THR A 534 51.13 19.90 -0.98
C THR A 534 51.35 19.49 -2.44
N PHE A 535 51.10 18.22 -2.76
CA PHE A 535 51.21 17.70 -4.13
C PHE A 535 50.18 18.32 -5.07
N LYS A 536 48.94 18.51 -4.62
CA LYS A 536 47.93 19.27 -5.37
C LYS A 536 48.43 20.67 -5.72
N LYS A 537 49.03 21.38 -4.76
CA LYS A 537 49.63 22.71 -5.00
C LYS A 537 50.82 22.67 -5.95
N TYR A 538 51.61 21.59 -5.94
CA TYR A 538 52.69 21.40 -6.90
C TYR A 538 52.15 21.21 -8.33
N LEU A 539 51.02 20.51 -8.50
CA LEU A 539 50.33 20.37 -9.78
C LEU A 539 49.78 21.70 -10.32
N ASP A 540 49.58 22.72 -9.47
CA ASP A 540 49.17 24.06 -9.92
C ASP A 540 50.15 24.64 -10.97
N GLY A 541 51.45 24.31 -10.88
CA GLY A 541 52.46 24.72 -11.87
C GLY A 541 52.33 24.05 -13.25
N TYR A 542 51.46 23.05 -13.37
CA TYR A 542 51.17 22.30 -14.60
C TYR A 542 49.73 22.52 -15.08
N LEU A 543 48.96 23.41 -14.43
CA LEU A 543 47.57 23.70 -14.76
C LEU A 543 47.32 23.94 -16.26
N PRO A 544 48.13 24.76 -16.98
CA PRO A 544 47.91 24.98 -18.41
C PRO A 544 47.99 23.68 -19.22
N THR A 545 48.96 22.82 -18.91
CA THR A 545 49.13 21.53 -19.59
C THR A 545 48.04 20.53 -19.21
N ILE A 546 47.64 20.49 -17.94
CA ILE A 546 46.53 19.66 -17.45
C ILE A 546 45.23 20.05 -18.16
N VAL A 547 44.86 21.33 -18.15
CA VAL A 547 43.65 21.84 -18.81
C VAL A 547 43.68 21.56 -20.31
N LYS A 548 44.83 21.74 -20.96
CA LYS A 548 45.00 21.43 -22.37
C LYS A 548 44.77 19.95 -22.65
N ASP A 549 45.44 19.06 -21.93
CA ASP A 549 45.31 17.62 -22.13
C ASP A 549 43.88 17.14 -21.87
N MET A 550 43.26 17.58 -20.77
CA MET A 550 41.85 17.28 -20.48
C MET A 550 40.91 17.79 -21.58
N THR A 551 41.15 18.99 -22.11
CA THR A 551 40.36 19.56 -23.22
C THR A 551 40.55 18.78 -24.52
N ASP A 552 41.79 18.44 -24.87
CA ASP A 552 42.13 17.67 -26.07
C ASP A 552 41.52 16.27 -26.01
N ASN A 553 41.52 15.65 -24.82
CA ASN A 553 40.97 14.33 -24.55
C ASN A 553 39.44 14.31 -24.38
N LEU A 554 38.76 15.46 -24.36
CA LEU A 554 37.30 15.47 -24.53
C LEU A 554 36.96 14.77 -25.86
N PRO A 555 35.92 13.91 -25.90
CA PRO A 555 35.55 13.20 -27.12
C PRO A 555 35.19 14.17 -28.26
N SER A 556 34.94 13.67 -29.48
CA SER A 556 34.39 14.53 -30.52
C SER A 556 33.01 15.04 -30.10
N ALA A 557 32.77 16.35 -30.17
CA ALA A 557 31.55 17.00 -29.72
C ALA A 557 30.27 16.61 -30.50
N ASP A 558 30.35 15.64 -31.41
CA ASP A 558 29.23 15.08 -32.17
C ASP A 558 28.72 13.75 -31.56
N LEU A 559 29.28 13.31 -30.42
CA LEU A 559 28.88 12.08 -29.75
C LEU A 559 27.65 12.28 -28.86
N ALA A 560 26.66 11.40 -29.04
CA ALA A 560 25.36 11.34 -28.37
C ALA A 560 25.41 11.05 -26.84
N ASP A 561 26.57 11.18 -26.19
CA ASP A 561 26.83 10.68 -24.83
C ASP A 561 27.20 11.78 -23.82
N PHE A 562 26.61 12.96 -23.99
CA PHE A 562 26.98 14.16 -23.25
C PHE A 562 26.95 14.07 -21.71
N PRO A 563 25.99 13.38 -21.04
CA PRO A 563 26.00 13.31 -19.57
C PRO A 563 27.28 12.72 -18.97
N LYS A 564 28.02 11.88 -19.71
CA LYS A 564 29.30 11.28 -19.28
C LYS A 564 30.43 12.30 -19.07
N VAL A 565 30.36 13.41 -19.79
CA VAL A 565 31.45 14.40 -19.81
C VAL A 565 31.13 15.66 -19.01
N VAL A 566 29.92 15.77 -18.44
CA VAL A 566 29.48 16.98 -17.71
C VAL A 566 30.42 17.32 -16.56
N ASP A 567 30.74 16.33 -15.71
CA ASP A 567 31.60 16.57 -14.55
C ASP A 567 33.04 16.88 -14.95
N LYS A 568 33.57 16.15 -15.93
CA LYS A 568 34.89 16.41 -16.52
C LYS A 568 34.94 17.81 -17.16
N LEU A 569 33.90 18.22 -17.90
CA LEU A 569 33.78 19.54 -18.49
C LEU A 569 33.72 20.64 -17.42
N ASN A 570 32.91 20.46 -16.38
CA ASN A 570 32.82 21.42 -15.28
C ASN A 570 34.17 21.57 -14.57
N GLN A 571 34.89 20.47 -14.36
CA GLN A 571 36.24 20.49 -13.81
C GLN A 571 37.21 21.22 -14.74
N ILE A 572 37.19 20.94 -16.05
CA ILE A 572 38.00 21.65 -17.04
C ILE A 572 37.70 23.16 -17.01
N LEU A 573 36.43 23.56 -16.98
CA LEU A 573 36.03 24.97 -16.95
C LEU A 573 36.49 25.67 -15.66
N GLN A 574 36.38 25.01 -14.50
CA GLN A 574 36.87 25.55 -13.23
C GLN A 574 38.39 25.75 -13.24
N LEU A 575 39.14 24.79 -13.79
CA LEU A 575 40.60 24.90 -13.89
C LEU A 575 41.01 25.92 -14.96
N PHE A 576 40.29 25.99 -16.07
CA PHE A 576 40.48 26.99 -17.12
C PHE A 576 40.30 28.42 -16.58
N ASP A 577 39.32 28.64 -15.70
CA ASP A 577 39.10 29.94 -15.06
C ASP A 577 40.26 30.38 -14.14
N LEU A 578 41.10 29.45 -13.69
CA LEU A 578 42.31 29.74 -12.91
C LEU A 578 43.52 30.12 -13.78
N LEU A 579 43.49 29.83 -15.08
CA LEU A 579 44.57 30.18 -16.01
C LEU A 579 44.57 31.69 -16.29
N ASP A 580 45.74 32.26 -16.53
CA ASP A 580 45.88 33.63 -17.03
C ASP A 580 45.58 33.74 -18.53
N GLU A 581 45.54 34.97 -19.05
CA GLU A 581 45.16 35.23 -20.45
C GLU A 581 46.19 34.70 -21.47
N GLU A 582 47.44 34.49 -21.07
CA GLU A 582 48.49 33.96 -21.95
C GLU A 582 48.36 32.43 -22.07
N ASP A 583 48.15 31.74 -20.94
CA ASP A 583 47.97 30.29 -20.89
C ASP A 583 46.68 29.82 -21.59
N ARG A 584 45.59 30.61 -21.47
CA ARG A 584 44.30 30.30 -22.13
C ARG A 584 44.39 30.24 -23.66
N GLN A 585 45.34 30.95 -24.28
CA GLN A 585 45.49 30.98 -25.74
C GLN A 585 45.89 29.61 -26.34
N ASN A 586 46.47 28.73 -25.51
CA ASN A 586 46.90 27.40 -25.93
C ASN A 586 45.83 26.31 -25.73
N ILE A 587 44.65 26.69 -25.24
CA ILE A 587 43.50 25.80 -25.03
C ILE A 587 42.52 25.95 -26.20
N ASP A 588 41.92 24.84 -26.64
CA ASP A 588 40.86 24.86 -27.66
C ASP A 588 39.55 25.42 -27.07
N VAL A 589 39.49 26.75 -26.98
CA VAL A 589 38.35 27.49 -26.42
C VAL A 589 37.08 27.31 -27.25
N ASP A 590 37.19 27.07 -28.56
CA ASP A 590 36.06 26.82 -29.45
C ASP A 590 35.43 25.44 -29.14
N LYS A 591 36.27 24.43 -28.91
CA LYS A 591 35.82 23.12 -28.43
C LYS A 591 35.13 23.23 -27.07
N LEU A 592 35.70 23.95 -26.11
CA LEU A 592 35.07 24.19 -24.80
C LEU A 592 33.75 24.96 -24.92
N ALA A 593 33.68 25.97 -25.80
CA ALA A 593 32.45 26.72 -26.06
C ALA A 593 31.35 25.83 -26.65
N LYS A 594 31.68 24.95 -27.61
CA LYS A 594 30.74 23.96 -28.16
C LYS A 594 30.22 23.01 -27.07
N TYR A 595 31.12 22.47 -26.25
CA TYR A 595 30.75 21.63 -25.12
C TYR A 595 29.88 22.35 -24.09
N LYS A 596 30.18 23.62 -23.78
CA LYS A 596 29.38 24.45 -22.87
C LYS A 596 27.98 24.74 -23.44
N SER A 597 27.85 24.92 -24.75
CA SER A 597 26.55 25.04 -25.42
C SER A 597 25.74 23.77 -25.26
N MET A 598 26.32 22.60 -25.57
CA MET A 598 25.67 21.30 -25.37
C MET A 598 25.32 21.06 -23.90
N ALA A 599 26.19 21.49 -22.97
CA ALA A 599 25.95 21.41 -21.53
C ALA A 599 24.69 22.12 -21.10
N SER A 600 24.38 23.23 -21.75
CA SER A 600 23.21 24.03 -21.40
C SER A 600 21.90 23.27 -21.65
N ASP A 601 21.88 22.31 -22.57
CA ASP A 601 20.69 21.48 -22.87
C ASP A 601 20.41 20.44 -21.78
N TYR A 602 21.39 20.13 -20.93
CA TYR A 602 21.26 19.18 -19.83
C TYR A 602 21.23 19.86 -18.47
N ALA A 603 20.48 19.28 -17.54
CA ALA A 603 20.46 19.70 -16.15
C ALA A 603 20.44 18.47 -15.24
N LEU A 604 21.36 18.40 -14.27
CA LEU A 604 21.34 17.36 -13.25
C LEU A 604 20.01 17.42 -12.48
N LEU A 605 19.29 16.30 -12.49
CA LEU A 605 18.01 16.14 -11.80
C LEU A 605 18.15 15.40 -10.49
N TYR A 606 18.99 14.36 -10.48
CA TYR A 606 19.21 13.51 -9.32
C TYR A 606 20.61 12.92 -9.36
N ASP A 607 21.34 13.08 -8.27
CA ASP A 607 22.67 12.52 -8.05
C ASP A 607 22.62 11.34 -7.07
N PHE A 608 23.25 10.23 -7.45
CA PHE A 608 23.34 9.01 -6.66
C PHE A 608 24.51 9.07 -5.67
N THR A 609 24.38 9.94 -4.68
CA THR A 609 25.31 10.09 -3.54
C THR A 609 24.75 9.39 -2.29
N ASP A 610 25.61 9.10 -1.30
CA ASP A 610 25.19 8.46 -0.05
C ASP A 610 24.11 9.27 0.69
N ASP A 611 24.16 10.61 0.62
CA ASP A 611 23.17 11.52 1.21
C ASP A 611 21.77 11.35 0.59
N ASN A 612 21.70 10.96 -0.68
CA ASN A 612 20.45 10.73 -1.40
C ASN A 612 20.01 9.26 -1.39
N LEU A 613 20.84 8.32 -0.93
CA LEU A 613 20.50 6.89 -0.93
C LEU A 613 19.25 6.60 -0.08
N GLY A 614 19.04 7.35 1.01
CA GLY A 614 17.85 7.24 1.87
C GLY A 614 16.53 7.61 1.19
N LYS A 615 16.57 8.26 0.03
CA LYS A 615 15.39 8.56 -0.79
C LYS A 615 15.13 7.48 -1.85
N ILE A 616 15.87 6.37 -1.85
CA ILE A 616 15.67 5.29 -2.81
C ILE A 616 14.98 4.13 -2.12
N SER A 617 13.90 3.64 -2.73
CA SER A 617 13.10 2.53 -2.22
C SER A 617 13.29 1.29 -3.09
N ILE A 618 13.52 0.15 -2.43
CA ILE A 618 13.45 -1.20 -3.01
C ILE A 618 12.17 -1.93 -2.61
N THR A 619 11.36 -1.34 -1.74
CA THR A 619 10.11 -1.96 -1.27
C THR A 619 8.98 -1.67 -2.24
N THR A 620 8.32 -2.75 -2.65
CA THR A 620 7.14 -2.77 -3.50
C THR A 620 5.87 -2.43 -2.71
N ASP A 621 4.80 -2.05 -3.42
CA ASP A 621 3.41 -2.24 -2.99
C ASP A 621 3.01 -3.75 -2.93
N PHE A 622 3.95 -4.67 -3.22
CA PHE A 622 3.79 -6.13 -3.30
C PHE A 622 4.42 -6.90 -2.11
N GLY A 623 4.96 -6.22 -1.08
CA GLY A 623 5.29 -6.83 0.21
C GLY A 623 6.53 -7.72 0.30
N ASN A 624 7.27 -8.00 -0.78
CA ASN A 624 8.56 -8.70 -0.75
C ASN A 624 9.60 -7.95 -1.60
N ALA A 625 10.75 -7.57 -1.04
CA ALA A 625 11.89 -7.00 -1.78
C ALA A 625 12.67 -8.08 -2.55
N TRP A 626 13.34 -7.71 -3.65
CA TRP A 626 14.35 -8.57 -4.26
C TRP A 626 15.56 -8.72 -3.32
N GLN A 627 16.31 -9.81 -3.44
CA GLN A 627 17.44 -10.14 -2.58
C GLN A 627 18.71 -9.46 -3.11
N GLY A 628 19.36 -8.63 -2.28
CA GLY A 628 20.65 -8.04 -2.60
C GLY A 628 20.93 -6.77 -1.81
N THR A 629 21.85 -5.94 -2.32
CA THR A 629 22.24 -4.68 -1.66
C THR A 629 22.26 -3.51 -2.64
N MET A 630 22.10 -2.30 -2.11
CA MET A 630 22.25 -1.05 -2.85
C MET A 630 23.25 -0.15 -2.16
N THR A 631 24.19 0.37 -2.93
CA THR A 631 25.23 1.32 -2.47
C THR A 631 25.44 2.37 -3.54
N THR A 632 26.19 3.42 -3.23
CA THR A 632 26.67 4.37 -4.24
C THR A 632 28.17 4.19 -4.46
N GLN A 633 28.64 4.48 -5.68
CA GLN A 633 30.06 4.51 -6.03
C GLN A 633 30.32 5.63 -7.03
N THR A 634 31.59 6.01 -7.20
CA THR A 634 32.01 6.87 -8.32
C THR A 634 32.60 6.01 -9.42
N ASP A 635 32.10 6.19 -10.64
CA ASP A 635 32.61 5.59 -11.87
C ASP A 635 33.39 6.64 -12.69
N VAL A 636 34.53 6.25 -13.24
CA VAL A 636 35.49 7.15 -13.90
C VAL A 636 34.90 7.88 -15.12
N ASP A 637 33.91 7.29 -15.76
CA ASP A 637 33.28 7.83 -16.97
C ASP A 637 31.83 8.25 -16.78
N TYR A 638 31.19 7.87 -15.68
CA TYR A 638 29.76 8.07 -15.45
C TYR A 638 29.43 8.85 -14.16
N GLY A 639 30.45 9.32 -13.44
CA GLY A 639 30.26 10.12 -12.23
C GLY A 639 29.70 9.28 -11.09
N ASN A 640 28.73 9.80 -10.35
CA ASN A 640 28.08 9.01 -9.31
C ASN A 640 27.18 7.94 -9.94
N VAL A 641 27.24 6.74 -9.37
CA VAL A 641 26.45 5.60 -9.82
C VAL A 641 25.80 4.90 -8.63
N LEU A 642 24.53 4.58 -8.80
CA LEU A 642 23.83 3.63 -7.96
C LEU A 642 24.29 2.22 -8.31
N VAL A 643 24.79 1.48 -7.34
CA VAL A 643 25.22 0.08 -7.51
C VAL A 643 24.18 -0.82 -6.89
N CYS A 644 23.54 -1.65 -7.70
CA CYS A 644 22.56 -2.66 -7.27
C CYS A 644 23.19 -4.06 -7.41
N ASP A 645 23.66 -4.64 -6.31
CA ASP A 645 24.18 -6.00 -6.28
C ASP A 645 23.03 -7.00 -6.07
N VAL A 646 22.43 -7.41 -7.18
CA VAL A 646 21.25 -8.29 -7.21
C VAL A 646 21.66 -9.74 -7.01
N LYS A 647 21.20 -10.35 -5.92
CA LYS A 647 21.40 -11.78 -5.59
C LYS A 647 20.20 -12.65 -5.99
N GLY A 648 19.02 -12.06 -6.13
CA GLY A 648 17.83 -12.72 -6.67
C GLY A 648 16.66 -11.75 -6.80
N GLY A 649 15.88 -11.85 -7.87
CA GLY A 649 14.66 -11.04 -8.07
C GLY A 649 13.47 -11.52 -7.24
N HIS A 650 12.30 -10.89 -7.43
CA HIS A 650 11.09 -11.17 -6.66
C HIS A 650 10.63 -12.64 -6.72
N ALA A 651 10.13 -13.13 -5.58
CA ALA A 651 9.54 -14.46 -5.46
C ALA A 651 8.04 -14.42 -5.82
N GLY A 652 7.61 -15.24 -6.79
CA GLY A 652 6.18 -15.45 -7.12
C GLY A 652 5.68 -14.81 -8.41
N ASP A 653 6.46 -13.91 -9.03
CA ASP A 653 6.07 -13.28 -10.30
C ASP A 653 6.69 -14.01 -11.51
N PHE A 654 5.99 -14.02 -12.66
CA PHE A 654 6.44 -14.70 -13.90
C PHE A 654 7.75 -14.10 -14.45
N SER A 655 8.12 -12.89 -14.02
CA SER A 655 9.24 -12.12 -14.54
C SER A 655 10.51 -12.11 -13.66
N ARG A 656 10.41 -12.46 -12.36
CA ARG A 656 11.55 -12.53 -11.42
C ARG A 656 12.45 -11.26 -11.43
N ASN A 657 11.87 -10.06 -11.56
CA ASN A 657 12.64 -8.82 -11.73
C ASN A 657 13.31 -8.32 -10.44
N ALA A 658 14.21 -7.35 -10.58
CA ALA A 658 14.69 -6.47 -9.49
C ALA A 658 14.33 -5.02 -9.82
N GLU A 659 14.07 -4.19 -8.82
CA GLU A 659 13.58 -2.82 -9.05
C GLU A 659 14.07 -1.80 -8.03
N PHE A 660 14.03 -0.53 -8.41
CA PHE A 660 14.19 0.59 -7.48
C PHE A 660 13.27 1.75 -7.88
N ARG A 661 13.00 2.62 -6.90
CA ARG A 661 12.22 3.85 -7.08
C ARG A 661 12.90 5.01 -6.38
N VAL A 662 12.97 6.16 -7.04
CA VAL A 662 13.47 7.41 -6.46
C VAL A 662 12.31 8.14 -5.78
N ARG A 663 12.27 8.17 -4.46
CA ARG A 663 11.23 8.82 -3.62
C ARG A 663 11.55 10.29 -3.38
N ASP A 664 11.69 11.07 -4.45
CA ASP A 664 11.94 12.51 -4.35
C ASP A 664 10.91 13.32 -5.16
N THR A 665 9.98 13.97 -4.45
CA THR A 665 8.92 14.81 -5.03
C THR A 665 9.39 16.25 -5.30
N SER A 666 10.58 16.63 -4.80
CA SER A 666 11.15 17.97 -5.02
C SER A 666 11.72 18.11 -6.43
N VAL A 667 12.18 17.01 -7.03
CA VAL A 667 12.73 17.00 -8.39
C VAL A 667 11.61 17.07 -9.42
N LYS A 668 11.51 18.19 -10.13
CA LYS A 668 10.50 18.44 -11.16
C LYS A 668 10.99 18.06 -12.55
N THR A 669 10.22 17.22 -13.24
CA THR A 669 10.57 16.68 -14.56
C THR A 669 9.84 17.41 -15.70
N ALA A 670 8.72 18.08 -15.42
CA ALA A 670 7.82 18.67 -16.41
C ALA A 670 8.43 19.78 -17.31
N LYS A 671 9.59 20.34 -16.96
CA LYS A 671 10.29 21.38 -17.75
C LYS A 671 11.27 20.81 -18.78
N TYR A 672 11.45 19.50 -18.82
CA TYR A 672 12.38 18.82 -19.72
C TYR A 672 11.63 18.03 -20.78
N GLU A 673 12.31 17.76 -21.90
CA GLU A 673 11.82 16.85 -22.94
C GLU A 673 12.03 15.39 -22.54
N LYS A 674 13.24 15.08 -22.05
CA LYS A 674 13.64 13.72 -21.68
C LYS A 674 14.37 13.70 -20.36
N ILE A 675 14.37 12.54 -19.72
CA ILE A 675 15.33 12.18 -18.68
C ILE A 675 16.33 11.20 -19.28
N VAL A 676 17.60 11.56 -19.19
CA VAL A 676 18.72 10.84 -19.80
C VAL A 676 19.65 10.33 -18.70
N PHE A 677 20.00 9.05 -18.76
CA PHE A 677 20.93 8.38 -17.85
C PHE A 677 21.47 7.11 -18.49
N TYR A 678 22.37 6.41 -17.79
CA TYR A 678 22.99 5.18 -18.26
C TYR A 678 22.76 4.03 -17.29
N VAL A 679 22.63 2.82 -17.84
CA VAL A 679 22.48 1.59 -17.07
C VAL A 679 23.52 0.57 -17.54
N TYR A 680 24.36 0.11 -16.61
CA TYR A 680 25.27 -1.01 -16.84
C TYR A 680 24.51 -2.32 -16.69
N CYS A 681 24.53 -3.14 -17.75
CA CYS A 681 23.92 -4.45 -17.74
C CYS A 681 24.98 -5.54 -17.52
N PRO A 682 24.95 -6.30 -16.42
CA PRO A 682 25.96 -7.33 -16.12
C PRO A 682 25.65 -8.70 -16.74
N ILE A 683 24.52 -8.87 -17.43
CA ILE A 683 24.02 -10.18 -17.89
C ILE A 683 23.63 -10.17 -19.36
N ASP A 684 23.50 -11.37 -19.94
CA ASP A 684 23.06 -11.56 -21.32
C ASP A 684 21.53 -11.43 -21.46
N GLN A 685 21.09 -10.77 -22.54
CA GLN A 685 19.67 -10.63 -22.94
C GLN A 685 18.76 -10.07 -21.83
N ALA A 686 18.99 -8.82 -21.46
CA ALA A 686 18.16 -8.11 -20.49
C ALA A 686 17.43 -6.90 -21.09
N MET A 687 16.46 -6.41 -20.33
CA MET A 687 15.70 -5.21 -20.59
C MET A 687 15.72 -4.32 -19.35
N PHE A 688 15.80 -3.01 -19.58
CA PHE A 688 15.49 -2.02 -18.59
C PHE A 688 14.08 -1.49 -18.85
N ARG A 689 13.24 -1.45 -17.83
CA ARG A 689 11.87 -0.97 -17.94
C ARG A 689 11.60 0.18 -17.00
N CYS A 690 10.91 1.17 -17.52
CA CYS A 690 10.47 2.38 -16.85
C CYS A 690 8.93 2.37 -16.80
N TYR A 691 8.34 2.26 -15.62
CA TYR A 691 6.89 2.25 -15.41
C TYR A 691 6.41 3.54 -14.74
N PRO A 692 5.42 4.26 -15.31
CA PRO A 692 4.73 5.29 -14.56
C PRO A 692 3.96 4.71 -13.37
N SER A 693 3.70 5.52 -12.35
CA SER A 693 3.01 5.16 -11.11
C SER A 693 1.61 4.55 -11.33
N ASN A 694 0.99 4.84 -12.48
CA ASN A 694 -0.30 4.29 -12.89
C ASN A 694 -0.23 2.94 -13.64
N TRP A 695 0.98 2.36 -13.78
CA TRP A 695 1.25 1.05 -14.39
C TRP A 695 0.82 0.89 -15.86
N LYS A 696 0.55 1.99 -16.57
CA LYS A 696 0.15 1.96 -17.98
C LYS A 696 1.30 2.39 -18.89
N ASN A 697 1.42 1.76 -20.07
CA ASN A 697 2.39 2.14 -21.11
C ASN A 697 3.87 2.16 -20.64
N PRO A 698 4.45 1.00 -20.28
CA PRO A 698 5.86 0.93 -19.92
C PRO A 698 6.77 1.38 -21.06
N TYR A 699 7.88 2.02 -20.69
CA TYR A 699 8.98 2.30 -21.61
C TYR A 699 10.08 1.25 -21.45
N ASP A 700 10.30 0.47 -22.51
CA ASP A 700 11.18 -0.69 -22.51
C ASP A 700 12.41 -0.45 -23.37
N VAL A 701 13.60 -0.67 -22.80
CA VAL A 701 14.88 -0.58 -23.50
C VAL A 701 15.59 -1.92 -23.43
N LYS A 702 15.95 -2.47 -24.59
CA LYS A 702 16.81 -3.65 -24.66
C LYS A 702 18.25 -3.25 -24.35
N LEU A 703 18.91 -4.04 -23.52
CA LEU A 703 20.27 -3.75 -23.08
C LEU A 703 21.29 -4.66 -23.75
N SER A 704 22.43 -4.06 -24.10
CA SER A 704 23.64 -4.78 -24.47
C SER A 704 24.30 -5.32 -23.22
N ALA A 705 24.68 -6.60 -23.27
CA ALA A 705 25.30 -7.31 -22.16
C ALA A 705 26.71 -6.80 -21.87
N ASN A 706 27.10 -6.82 -20.59
CA ASN A 706 28.40 -6.39 -20.09
C ASN A 706 28.81 -4.98 -20.57
N ALA A 707 27.81 -4.10 -20.68
CA ALA A 707 27.98 -2.77 -21.25
C ALA A 707 27.07 -1.75 -20.57
N TRP A 708 27.49 -0.50 -20.60
CA TRP A 708 26.66 0.65 -20.30
C TRP A 708 25.74 0.97 -21.47
N ASN A 709 24.47 1.20 -21.18
CA ASN A 709 23.42 1.48 -22.15
C ASN A 709 22.81 2.84 -21.86
N LYS A 710 22.65 3.69 -22.88
CA LYS A 710 21.98 4.98 -22.75
C LYS A 710 20.47 4.77 -22.68
N ILE A 711 19.84 5.38 -21.68
CA ILE A 711 18.39 5.38 -21.49
C ILE A 711 17.89 6.80 -21.70
N GLU A 712 16.84 6.95 -22.51
CA GLU A 712 16.20 8.23 -22.80
C GLU A 712 14.69 8.11 -22.59
N VAL A 713 14.23 8.46 -21.39
CA VAL A 713 12.82 8.39 -21.02
C VAL A 713 12.16 9.72 -21.34
N ASP A 714 11.03 9.71 -22.06
CA ASP A 714 10.25 10.93 -22.29
C ASP A 714 9.73 11.47 -20.94
N ALA A 715 9.97 12.75 -20.66
CA ALA A 715 9.61 13.36 -19.39
C ALA A 715 8.09 13.40 -19.17
N SER A 716 7.27 13.30 -20.23
CA SER A 716 5.81 13.23 -20.14
C SER A 716 5.30 11.91 -19.54
N LEU A 717 6.13 10.87 -19.47
CA LEU A 717 5.77 9.62 -18.79
C LEU A 717 5.67 9.78 -17.26
N PHE A 718 6.26 10.83 -16.70
CA PHE A 718 6.20 11.13 -15.27
C PHE A 718 4.87 11.84 -14.96
N VAL A 719 3.80 11.06 -14.72
CA VAL A 719 2.41 11.53 -14.58
C VAL A 719 2.24 12.66 -13.55
N ASP A 720 2.99 12.60 -12.45
CA ASP A 720 2.94 13.60 -11.37
C ASP A 720 3.94 14.75 -11.58
N GLY A 721 4.67 14.76 -12.71
CA GLY A 721 5.71 15.73 -13.02
C GLY A 721 6.93 15.69 -12.09
N THR A 722 7.13 14.57 -11.38
CA THR A 722 8.22 14.35 -10.42
C THR A 722 8.85 12.97 -10.57
N LEU A 723 10.08 12.79 -10.09
CA LEU A 723 10.78 11.50 -10.14
C LEU A 723 10.12 10.40 -9.28
N ASP A 724 9.37 10.77 -8.23
CA ASP A 724 8.63 9.80 -7.41
C ASP A 724 7.60 9.00 -8.23
N GLY A 725 7.12 9.53 -9.34
CA GLY A 725 6.10 8.90 -10.16
C GLY A 725 6.57 7.70 -11.00
N MET A 726 7.81 7.22 -10.89
CA MET A 726 8.32 6.14 -11.76
C MET A 726 9.03 4.98 -11.03
N PHE A 727 8.78 3.77 -11.53
CA PHE A 727 9.48 2.54 -11.15
C PHE A 727 10.51 2.16 -12.23
N PHE A 728 11.69 1.75 -11.79
CA PHE A 728 12.80 1.34 -12.64
C PHE A 728 13.12 -0.14 -12.40
N LEU A 729 12.99 -0.97 -13.44
CA LEU A 729 13.06 -2.42 -13.34
C LEU A 729 14.21 -2.98 -14.19
N PHE A 730 14.96 -3.89 -13.59
CA PHE A 730 15.91 -4.78 -14.25
C PHE A 730 15.21 -6.11 -14.58
N ILE A 731 15.04 -6.37 -15.87
CA ILE A 731 14.29 -7.53 -16.36
C ILE A 731 15.25 -8.44 -17.11
N SER A 732 15.40 -9.67 -16.62
CA SER A 732 16.12 -10.72 -17.34
C SER A 732 15.21 -11.44 -18.35
N LYS A 733 15.80 -12.31 -19.17
CA LYS A 733 15.02 -13.21 -20.04
C LYS A 733 13.96 -13.98 -19.23
N GLU A 734 12.81 -14.21 -19.85
CA GLU A 734 11.71 -14.98 -19.28
C GLU A 734 12.20 -16.29 -18.65
N GLY A 735 11.83 -16.52 -17.39
CA GLY A 735 12.23 -17.68 -16.60
C GLY A 735 13.63 -17.62 -15.95
N THR A 736 14.40 -16.56 -16.15
CA THR A 736 15.72 -16.36 -15.50
C THR A 736 15.68 -15.29 -14.40
N GLN A 737 16.78 -15.07 -13.70
CA GLN A 737 16.91 -14.08 -12.61
C GLN A 737 17.89 -12.97 -13.04
N PRO A 738 17.66 -11.70 -12.69
CA PRO A 738 18.53 -10.57 -13.03
C PRO A 738 19.75 -10.48 -12.10
N VAL A 739 20.35 -11.62 -11.73
CA VAL A 739 21.48 -11.69 -10.78
C VAL A 739 22.73 -11.06 -11.40
N GLY A 740 23.32 -10.11 -10.69
CA GLY A 740 24.53 -9.41 -11.13
C GLY A 740 24.66 -8.03 -10.48
N VAL A 741 25.81 -7.39 -10.71
CA VAL A 741 26.08 -6.03 -10.24
C VAL A 741 25.65 -5.03 -11.32
N TRP A 742 24.43 -4.51 -11.15
CA TRP A 742 23.89 -3.46 -12.00
C TRP A 742 24.38 -2.11 -11.54
N LYS A 743 24.54 -1.17 -12.48
CA LYS A 743 24.87 0.22 -12.15
C LYS A 743 23.95 1.18 -12.89
N VAL A 744 23.57 2.28 -12.24
CA VAL A 744 22.76 3.34 -12.85
C VAL A 744 23.44 4.68 -12.60
N SER A 745 23.71 5.46 -13.66
CA SER A 745 24.29 6.81 -13.52
C SER A 745 23.25 7.82 -13.05
N ASP A 746 23.73 8.99 -12.64
CA ASP A 746 22.90 10.17 -12.36
C ASP A 746 21.87 10.48 -13.46
N PHE A 747 20.76 11.09 -13.05
CA PHE A 747 19.65 11.45 -13.93
C PHE A 747 19.80 12.90 -14.40
N PHE A 748 19.71 13.12 -15.71
CA PHE A 748 19.78 14.44 -16.32
C PHE A 748 18.51 14.75 -17.09
N GLY A 749 17.93 15.93 -16.85
CA GLY A 749 16.86 16.49 -17.67
C GLY A 749 17.46 17.08 -18.93
N TYR A 750 16.95 16.69 -20.09
CA TYR A 750 17.37 17.20 -21.40
C TYR A 750 16.29 18.05 -22.03
N VAL A 751 16.68 19.18 -22.63
CA VAL A 751 15.84 20.01 -23.49
C VAL A 751 16.73 20.61 -24.58
N ASP A 752 16.32 20.51 -25.85
CA ASP A 752 16.96 21.26 -26.93
C ASP A 752 16.62 22.75 -26.73
N ARG A 753 17.52 23.50 -26.09
CA ARG A 753 17.24 24.89 -25.73
C ARG A 753 17.21 25.79 -26.94
N GLU A 754 18.04 25.53 -27.96
CA GLU A 754 18.08 26.38 -29.14
C GLU A 754 16.73 26.34 -29.87
N THR A 755 16.24 25.14 -30.19
CA THR A 755 14.95 24.95 -30.87
C THR A 755 13.80 25.43 -29.98
N THR A 756 13.81 25.07 -28.70
CA THR A 756 12.76 25.47 -27.75
C THR A 756 12.69 26.98 -27.58
N ASN A 757 13.82 27.66 -27.36
CA ASN A 757 13.86 29.11 -27.19
C ASN A 757 13.42 29.83 -28.46
N LYS A 758 13.80 29.34 -29.65
CA LYS A 758 13.37 29.92 -30.92
C LYS A 758 11.86 29.81 -31.11
N LEU A 759 11.27 28.67 -30.80
CA LEU A 759 9.83 28.43 -30.88
C LEU A 759 9.05 29.27 -29.84
N VAL A 760 9.52 29.29 -28.60
CA VAL A 760 8.93 30.07 -27.51
C VAL A 760 9.01 31.57 -27.78
N SER A 761 10.17 32.08 -28.20
CA SER A 761 10.35 33.50 -28.52
C SER A 761 9.47 33.92 -29.70
N GLY A 762 9.40 33.12 -30.77
CA GLY A 762 8.51 33.37 -31.89
C GLY A 762 7.03 33.50 -31.46
N PHE A 763 6.55 32.62 -30.58
CA PHE A 763 5.19 32.72 -30.03
C PHE A 763 5.01 33.97 -29.16
N VAL A 764 5.96 34.24 -28.25
CA VAL A 764 5.92 35.40 -27.35
C VAL A 764 5.88 36.70 -28.14
N ASP A 765 6.68 36.82 -29.20
CA ASP A 765 6.73 38.01 -30.06
C ASP A 765 5.40 38.25 -30.76
N VAL A 766 4.79 37.21 -31.35
CA VAL A 766 3.48 37.32 -32.01
C VAL A 766 2.40 37.70 -30.98
N VAL A 767 2.36 37.06 -29.81
CA VAL A 767 1.33 37.35 -28.80
C VAL A 767 1.50 38.75 -28.19
N ASN A 768 2.73 39.19 -27.96
CA ASN A 768 2.98 40.53 -27.42
C ASN A 768 2.55 41.62 -28.39
N ALA A 769 2.73 41.39 -29.69
CA ALA A 769 2.35 42.32 -30.74
C ALA A 769 0.83 42.34 -31.02
N LEU A 770 0.04 41.40 -30.50
CA LEU A 770 -1.42 41.48 -30.57
C LEU A 770 -1.95 42.71 -29.81
N PRO A 771 -3.00 43.37 -30.31
CA PRO A 771 -3.71 44.41 -29.55
C PRO A 771 -4.20 43.90 -28.20
N GLU A 772 -4.43 44.82 -27.27
CA GLU A 772 -5.13 44.47 -26.02
C GLU A 772 -6.52 43.93 -26.33
N THR A 773 -7.02 42.99 -25.51
CA THR A 773 -8.28 42.26 -25.79
C THR A 773 -9.47 43.18 -26.09
N ALA A 774 -9.53 44.35 -25.46
CA ALA A 774 -10.60 45.34 -25.68
C ALA A 774 -10.53 46.05 -27.05
N GLN A 775 -9.38 46.03 -27.72
CA GLN A 775 -9.12 46.68 -29.01
C GLN A 775 -9.03 45.68 -30.17
N LEU A 776 -9.09 44.38 -29.88
CA LEU A 776 -8.98 43.33 -30.88
C LEU A 776 -10.18 43.33 -31.83
N THR A 777 -9.92 43.14 -33.12
CA THR A 777 -10.92 43.17 -34.20
C THR A 777 -10.77 41.96 -35.13
N LEU A 778 -11.69 41.79 -36.09
CA LEU A 778 -11.58 40.73 -37.10
C LEU A 778 -10.37 40.89 -38.04
N ALA A 779 -9.80 42.09 -38.15
CA ALA A 779 -8.58 42.31 -38.94
C ALA A 779 -7.35 41.62 -38.32
N ASP A 780 -7.39 41.33 -37.03
CA ASP A 780 -6.30 40.69 -36.28
C ASP A 780 -6.32 39.15 -36.39
N GLU A 781 -7.30 38.58 -37.11
CA GLU A 781 -7.50 37.13 -37.23
C GLU A 781 -6.24 36.38 -37.68
N ALA A 782 -5.55 36.89 -38.70
CA ALA A 782 -4.35 36.24 -39.23
C ALA A 782 -3.25 36.10 -38.16
N MET A 783 -3.13 37.09 -37.29
CA MET A 783 -2.10 37.13 -36.26
C MET A 783 -2.46 36.26 -35.06
N VAL A 784 -3.75 36.22 -34.66
CA VAL A 784 -4.23 35.26 -33.65
C VAL A 784 -4.04 33.83 -34.15
N ASN A 785 -4.35 33.56 -35.43
CA ASN A 785 -4.12 32.24 -36.04
C ASN A 785 -2.62 31.89 -36.10
N GLN A 786 -1.74 32.84 -36.39
CA GLN A 786 -0.29 32.63 -36.33
C GLN A 786 0.18 32.26 -34.92
N ALA A 787 -0.31 32.96 -33.88
CA ALA A 787 -0.02 32.61 -32.50
C ALA A 787 -0.54 31.21 -32.14
N THR A 788 -1.73 30.86 -32.60
CA THR A 788 -2.30 29.52 -32.43
C THR A 788 -1.45 28.45 -33.08
N GLU A 789 -0.93 28.69 -34.28
CA GLU A 789 -0.09 27.71 -34.98
C GLU A 789 1.25 27.48 -34.29
N LEU A 790 1.90 28.56 -33.82
CA LEU A 790 3.11 28.44 -32.99
C LEU A 790 2.84 27.72 -31.67
N TYR A 791 1.72 28.00 -31.02
CA TYR A 791 1.31 27.32 -29.79
C TYR A 791 1.04 25.83 -30.00
N ARG A 792 0.52 25.41 -31.17
CA ARG A 792 0.30 23.99 -31.51
C ARG A 792 1.58 23.19 -31.62
N GLN A 793 2.67 23.83 -32.05
CA GLN A 793 3.98 23.19 -32.12
C GLN A 793 4.61 22.95 -30.75
N PHE A 794 4.02 23.49 -29.66
CA PHE A 794 4.55 23.30 -28.32
C PHE A 794 4.34 21.86 -27.83
N LYS A 795 5.44 21.20 -27.47
CA LYS A 795 5.40 20.07 -26.55
C LYS A 795 4.97 20.55 -25.15
N PRO A 796 4.39 19.68 -24.30
CA PRO A 796 3.88 20.09 -22.97
C PRO A 796 4.90 20.87 -22.11
N TYR A 797 6.18 20.52 -22.20
CA TYR A 797 7.23 21.18 -21.42
C TYR A 797 7.48 22.64 -21.83
N CYS A 798 7.22 23.01 -23.10
CA CYS A 798 7.47 24.36 -23.64
C CYS A 798 6.70 25.43 -22.85
N ILE A 799 5.52 25.09 -22.33
CA ILE A 799 4.65 25.98 -21.56
C ILE A 799 5.37 26.53 -20.31
N ASN A 800 6.30 25.76 -19.72
CA ASN A 800 7.06 26.19 -18.54
C ASN A 800 8.07 27.32 -18.82
N TYR A 801 8.35 27.62 -20.08
CA TYR A 801 9.25 28.70 -20.51
C TYR A 801 8.50 29.99 -20.86
N ILE A 802 7.19 30.04 -20.62
CA ILE A 802 6.32 31.14 -21.03
C ILE A 802 5.68 31.75 -19.79
N SER A 803 5.67 33.08 -19.73
CA SER A 803 4.98 33.76 -18.64
C SER A 803 3.47 33.52 -18.71
N GLN A 804 2.84 33.36 -17.54
CA GLN A 804 1.39 33.21 -17.45
C GLN A 804 0.64 34.39 -18.06
N ALA A 805 1.22 35.59 -18.04
CA ALA A 805 0.64 36.79 -18.66
C ALA A 805 0.49 36.64 -20.18
N VAL A 806 1.53 36.16 -20.87
CA VAL A 806 1.51 35.91 -22.32
C VAL A 806 0.49 34.83 -22.66
N LEU A 807 0.49 33.70 -21.94
CA LEU A 807 -0.49 32.63 -22.15
C LEU A 807 -1.93 33.11 -21.96
N ASN A 808 -2.18 33.93 -20.93
CA ASN A 808 -3.50 34.50 -20.69
C ASN A 808 -3.91 35.50 -21.77
N LYS A 809 -2.98 36.32 -22.28
CA LYS A 809 -3.23 37.25 -23.40
C LYS A 809 -3.62 36.47 -24.66
N TYR A 810 -2.88 35.41 -25.00
CA TYR A 810 -3.20 34.52 -26.10
C TYR A 810 -4.61 33.90 -25.96
N LYS A 811 -4.92 33.27 -24.82
CA LYS A 811 -6.23 32.65 -24.58
C LYS A 811 -7.38 33.64 -24.73
N ARG A 812 -7.25 34.83 -24.11
CA ARG A 812 -8.24 35.90 -24.25
C ARG A 812 -8.40 36.40 -25.67
N ALA A 813 -7.31 36.45 -26.46
CA ALA A 813 -7.38 36.84 -27.86
C ALA A 813 -8.12 35.80 -28.72
N VAL A 814 -7.89 34.50 -28.47
CA VAL A 814 -8.62 33.40 -29.13
C VAL A 814 -10.11 33.45 -28.77
N ASP A 815 -10.45 33.56 -27.49
CA ASP A 815 -11.83 33.68 -27.03
C ASP A 815 -12.51 34.92 -27.63
N LYS A 816 -11.82 36.06 -27.63
CA LYS A 816 -12.35 37.30 -28.17
C LYS A 816 -12.57 37.25 -29.68
N LEU A 817 -11.66 36.62 -30.43
CA LEU A 817 -11.84 36.41 -31.86
C LEU A 817 -13.07 35.55 -32.15
N ALA A 818 -13.30 34.51 -31.35
CA ALA A 818 -14.51 33.69 -31.47
C ALA A 818 -15.79 34.51 -31.21
N GLU A 819 -15.81 35.37 -30.19
CA GLU A 819 -16.92 36.31 -29.94
C GLU A 819 -17.15 37.26 -31.11
N LEU A 820 -16.09 37.86 -31.66
CA LEU A 820 -16.18 38.81 -32.77
C LEU A 820 -16.71 38.15 -34.05
N LYS A 821 -16.32 36.91 -34.31
CA LYS A 821 -16.87 36.12 -35.43
C LYS A 821 -18.36 35.86 -35.25
N GLN A 822 -18.80 35.51 -34.04
CA GLN A 822 -20.23 35.35 -33.74
C GLN A 822 -20.99 36.66 -33.90
N ALA A 823 -20.46 37.77 -33.39
CA ALA A 823 -21.07 39.09 -33.53
C ALA A 823 -21.21 39.50 -35.00
N SER A 824 -20.17 39.30 -35.82
CA SER A 824 -20.22 39.61 -37.25
C SER A 824 -21.26 38.79 -38.02
N VAL A 825 -21.49 37.53 -37.62
CA VAL A 825 -22.57 36.70 -38.18
C VAL A 825 -23.94 37.31 -37.88
N LEU A 826 -24.17 37.81 -36.66
CA LEU A 826 -25.41 38.48 -36.25
C LEU A 826 -25.58 39.86 -36.90
N ASP A 827 -24.49 40.64 -37.02
CA ASP A 827 -24.48 41.94 -37.69
C ASP A 827 -24.81 41.79 -39.18
N LYS A 828 -24.25 40.76 -39.84
CA LYS A 828 -24.57 40.44 -41.24
C LYS A 828 -26.06 40.17 -41.42
N LEU A 829 -26.67 39.34 -40.55
CA LEU A 829 -28.12 39.12 -40.58
C LEU A 829 -28.89 40.43 -40.39
N THR A 830 -28.49 41.23 -39.41
CA THR A 830 -29.12 42.51 -39.11
C THR A 830 -29.05 43.46 -40.30
N SER A 831 -27.91 43.55 -40.98
CA SER A 831 -27.76 44.33 -42.22
C SER A 831 -28.66 43.79 -43.33
N MET A 832 -28.62 42.48 -43.60
CA MET A 832 -29.47 41.85 -44.62
C MET A 832 -30.94 42.18 -44.41
N VAL A 833 -31.43 42.14 -43.16
CA VAL A 833 -32.82 42.45 -42.81
C VAL A 833 -33.10 43.96 -42.82
N ASN A 834 -32.15 44.80 -42.41
CA ASN A 834 -32.31 46.25 -42.43
C ASN A 834 -32.41 46.81 -43.86
N ASP A 835 -31.66 46.23 -44.80
CA ASP A 835 -31.68 46.59 -46.22
C ASP A 835 -32.99 46.18 -46.93
N LEU A 836 -33.78 45.28 -46.33
CA LEU A 836 -35.11 44.94 -46.85
C LEU A 836 -36.08 46.12 -46.74
N THR A 837 -36.75 46.41 -47.85
CA THR A 837 -37.81 47.42 -47.98
C THR A 837 -39.04 46.80 -48.65
N GLU A 838 -40.18 47.49 -48.65
CA GLU A 838 -41.41 47.05 -49.33
C GLU A 838 -41.22 46.74 -50.84
N ASN A 839 -40.16 47.25 -51.46
CA ASN A 839 -39.83 47.03 -52.86
C ASN A 839 -38.82 45.89 -53.10
N SER A 840 -38.25 45.30 -52.04
CA SER A 840 -37.27 44.22 -52.14
C SER A 840 -37.82 43.02 -52.92
N GLY A 841 -36.91 42.34 -53.63
CA GLY A 841 -37.21 41.14 -54.40
C GLY A 841 -37.41 39.92 -53.50
N GLY A 842 -38.11 38.90 -54.03
CA GLY A 842 -38.32 37.65 -53.29
C GLY A 842 -37.02 36.90 -52.96
N GLU A 843 -36.01 37.00 -53.81
CA GLU A 843 -34.69 36.40 -53.60
C GLU A 843 -33.93 37.02 -52.42
N GLU A 844 -34.05 38.34 -52.23
CA GLU A 844 -33.40 39.07 -51.12
C GLU A 844 -34.02 38.69 -49.77
N VAL A 845 -35.36 38.63 -49.72
CA VAL A 845 -36.11 38.19 -48.54
C VAL A 845 -35.83 36.72 -48.23
N TYR A 846 -35.78 35.87 -49.25
CA TYR A 846 -35.43 34.46 -49.10
C TYR A 846 -34.01 34.27 -48.57
N ALA A 847 -33.02 34.98 -49.12
CA ALA A 847 -31.64 34.91 -48.66
C ALA A 847 -31.49 35.29 -47.18
N ALA A 848 -32.18 36.34 -46.72
CA ALA A 848 -32.18 36.74 -45.31
C ALA A 848 -32.82 35.67 -44.39
N LEU A 849 -33.97 35.10 -44.79
CA LEU A 849 -34.63 34.04 -44.02
C LEU A 849 -33.82 32.74 -44.00
N TYR A 850 -33.21 32.39 -45.13
CA TYR A 850 -32.32 31.23 -45.23
C TYR A 850 -31.11 31.39 -44.32
N TYR A 851 -30.46 32.56 -44.35
CA TYR A 851 -29.33 32.87 -43.49
C TYR A 851 -29.72 32.77 -42.00
N TYR A 852 -30.82 33.39 -41.56
CA TYR A 852 -31.33 33.27 -40.19
C TYR A 852 -31.61 31.81 -39.79
N THR A 853 -32.29 31.06 -40.64
CA THR A 853 -32.70 29.67 -40.33
C THR A 853 -31.51 28.72 -40.30
N SER A 854 -30.43 29.04 -41.03
CA SER A 854 -29.16 28.31 -41.01
C SER A 854 -28.33 28.53 -39.74
N LEU A 855 -28.59 29.61 -38.99
CA LEU A 855 -27.89 29.87 -37.72
C LEU A 855 -28.19 28.79 -36.67
N SER A 856 -27.24 28.56 -35.76
CA SER A 856 -27.47 27.67 -34.62
C SER A 856 -28.60 28.18 -33.73
N LYS A 857 -29.30 27.29 -33.01
CA LYS A 857 -30.37 27.69 -32.07
C LYS A 857 -29.90 28.64 -30.98
N ALA A 858 -28.62 28.60 -30.61
CA ALA A 858 -28.03 29.53 -29.66
C ALA A 858 -27.88 30.94 -30.26
N LEU A 859 -27.45 31.04 -31.53
CA LEU A 859 -27.33 32.32 -32.23
C LEU A 859 -28.69 32.90 -32.61
N GLN A 860 -29.65 32.08 -33.06
CA GLN A 860 -31.02 32.53 -33.35
C GLN A 860 -31.65 33.24 -32.13
N LYS A 861 -31.41 32.75 -30.92
CA LYS A 861 -31.90 33.36 -29.67
C LYS A 861 -31.25 34.69 -29.32
N GLN A 862 -30.08 35.00 -29.89
CA GLN A 862 -29.37 36.26 -29.67
C GLN A 862 -29.78 37.35 -30.67
N VAL A 863 -30.52 37.00 -31.72
CA VAL A 863 -31.02 37.97 -32.70
C VAL A 863 -32.08 38.85 -32.04
N ASP A 864 -31.99 40.16 -32.27
CA ASP A 864 -32.97 41.13 -31.78
C ASP A 864 -34.39 40.80 -32.28
N GLU A 865 -35.36 40.81 -31.36
CA GLU A 865 -36.77 40.51 -31.64
C GLU A 865 -37.35 41.44 -32.72
N ALA A 866 -36.90 42.69 -32.81
CA ALA A 866 -37.31 43.63 -33.85
C ALA A 866 -36.80 43.23 -35.24
N VAL A 867 -35.58 42.69 -35.34
CA VAL A 867 -35.01 42.17 -36.60
C VAL A 867 -35.79 40.95 -37.05
N VAL A 868 -36.07 40.01 -36.14
CA VAL A 868 -36.89 38.82 -36.44
C VAL A 868 -38.29 39.22 -36.89
N SER A 869 -38.93 40.16 -36.17
CA SER A 869 -40.27 40.65 -36.52
C SER A 869 -40.32 41.32 -37.88
N LYS A 870 -39.30 42.14 -38.22
CA LYS A 870 -39.19 42.76 -39.55
C LYS A 870 -39.03 41.71 -40.63
N LEU A 871 -38.14 40.73 -40.43
CA LEU A 871 -37.93 39.64 -41.39
C LEU A 871 -39.20 38.83 -41.65
N ILE A 872 -39.95 38.47 -40.60
CA ILE A 872 -41.25 37.78 -40.74
C ILE A 872 -42.23 38.64 -41.54
N ASN A 873 -42.38 39.93 -41.21
CA ASN A 873 -43.27 40.83 -41.96
C ASN A 873 -42.87 40.96 -43.44
N MET A 874 -41.57 41.01 -43.74
CA MET A 874 -41.07 41.00 -45.13
C MET A 874 -41.41 39.72 -45.88
N VAL A 875 -41.40 38.56 -45.21
CA VAL A 875 -41.84 37.27 -45.80
C VAL A 875 -43.34 37.33 -46.14
N GLU A 876 -44.18 37.80 -45.20
CA GLU A 876 -45.63 37.92 -45.41
C GLU A 876 -45.98 38.91 -46.55
N THR A 877 -45.38 40.10 -46.54
CA THR A 877 -45.68 41.16 -47.52
C THR A 877 -45.09 40.88 -48.90
N SER A 878 -43.94 40.20 -48.98
CA SER A 878 -43.36 39.78 -50.26
C SER A 878 -44.13 38.62 -50.91
N GLY A 879 -44.87 37.84 -50.13
CA GLY A 879 -45.84 36.81 -50.55
C GLY A 879 -45.41 36.02 -51.79
N VAL A 880 -46.05 36.31 -52.94
CA VAL A 880 -45.85 35.61 -54.22
C VAL A 880 -44.39 35.66 -54.69
N LYS A 881 -43.70 36.79 -54.52
CA LYS A 881 -42.30 36.93 -54.96
C LYS A 881 -41.39 36.03 -54.12
N PHE A 882 -41.59 35.99 -52.80
CA PHE A 882 -40.83 35.12 -51.89
C PHE A 882 -41.09 33.64 -52.19
N ALA A 883 -42.36 33.26 -52.34
CA ALA A 883 -42.76 31.90 -52.68
C ALA A 883 -42.11 31.42 -53.98
N ALA A 884 -42.03 32.27 -55.02
CA ALA A 884 -41.36 31.96 -56.27
C ALA A 884 -39.84 31.73 -56.11
N ALA A 885 -39.16 32.48 -55.24
CA ALA A 885 -37.73 32.30 -54.95
C ALA A 885 -37.46 30.99 -54.19
N LEU A 886 -38.29 30.68 -53.18
CA LEU A 886 -38.21 29.41 -52.45
C LEU A 886 -38.51 28.22 -53.37
N ASP A 887 -39.54 28.32 -54.22
CA ASP A 887 -39.86 27.29 -55.23
C ASP A 887 -38.68 27.03 -56.18
N ALA A 888 -37.97 28.07 -56.59
CA ALA A 888 -36.81 27.94 -57.46
C ALA A 888 -35.64 27.21 -56.77
N ASP A 889 -35.31 27.55 -55.52
CA ASP A 889 -34.24 26.86 -54.78
C ASP A 889 -34.61 25.41 -54.45
N VAL A 890 -35.86 25.13 -54.05
CA VAL A 890 -36.33 23.76 -53.81
C VAL A 890 -36.28 22.92 -55.07
N ARG A 891 -36.70 23.46 -56.24
CA ARG A 891 -36.62 22.76 -57.52
C ARG A 891 -35.18 22.45 -57.91
N ASN A 892 -34.28 23.42 -57.75
CA ASN A 892 -32.86 23.24 -58.06
C ASN A 892 -32.19 22.23 -57.12
N PHE A 893 -32.52 22.29 -55.82
CA PHE A 893 -32.06 21.33 -54.82
C PHE A 893 -32.59 19.92 -55.10
N GLY A 894 -33.87 19.78 -55.43
CA GLY A 894 -34.49 18.49 -55.79
C GLY A 894 -33.89 17.84 -57.03
N ALA A 895 -33.40 18.64 -57.99
CA ALA A 895 -32.74 18.12 -59.18
C ALA A 895 -31.31 17.59 -58.93
N ASN A 896 -30.61 18.10 -57.91
CA ASN A 896 -29.17 17.91 -57.73
C ASN A 896 -28.73 17.57 -56.28
N TYR A 897 -29.61 16.97 -55.47
CA TYR A 897 -29.29 16.68 -54.07
C TYR A 897 -28.18 15.62 -53.91
N ASP A 898 -27.33 15.81 -52.90
CA ASP A 898 -26.27 14.88 -52.48
C ASP A 898 -26.41 14.57 -50.98
N PHE A 899 -26.92 13.39 -50.63
CA PHE A 899 -27.04 12.93 -49.24
C PHE A 899 -25.93 11.92 -48.90
N PRO A 900 -25.37 11.98 -47.67
CA PRO A 900 -25.82 12.79 -46.53
C PRO A 900 -25.28 14.23 -46.47
N ARG A 901 -24.38 14.63 -47.38
CA ARG A 901 -23.69 15.94 -47.41
C ARG A 901 -24.64 17.11 -47.17
N GLN A 902 -25.73 17.18 -47.92
CA GLN A 902 -26.67 18.31 -47.92
C GLN A 902 -27.90 18.10 -47.02
N LEU A 903 -27.84 17.19 -46.03
CA LEU A 903 -28.94 17.00 -45.08
C LEU A 903 -29.22 18.26 -44.24
N SER A 904 -28.19 19.06 -43.94
CA SER A 904 -28.32 20.35 -43.26
C SER A 904 -29.15 21.35 -44.10
N LYS A 905 -28.89 21.44 -45.41
CA LYS A 905 -29.69 22.27 -46.33
C LYS A 905 -31.14 21.80 -46.41
N LEU A 906 -31.40 20.48 -46.51
CA LEU A 906 -32.76 19.94 -46.48
C LEU A 906 -33.50 20.31 -45.18
N LYS A 907 -32.80 20.26 -44.05
CA LYS A 907 -33.35 20.65 -42.75
C LYS A 907 -33.72 22.13 -42.72
N VAL A 908 -32.83 23.02 -43.19
CA VAL A 908 -33.11 24.46 -43.28
C VAL A 908 -34.32 24.74 -44.17
N LEU A 909 -34.40 24.13 -45.36
CA LEU A 909 -35.55 24.29 -46.26
C LEU A 909 -36.86 23.80 -45.62
N SER A 910 -36.81 22.68 -44.90
CA SER A 910 -37.97 22.13 -44.19
C SER A 910 -38.40 23.04 -43.04
N ASP A 911 -37.44 23.57 -42.26
CA ASP A 911 -37.71 24.49 -41.15
C ASP A 911 -38.32 25.81 -41.67
N ILE A 912 -37.83 26.34 -42.80
CA ILE A 912 -38.43 27.50 -43.48
C ILE A 912 -39.89 27.20 -43.84
N ILE A 913 -40.14 26.13 -44.59
CA ILE A 913 -41.48 25.78 -45.09
C ILE A 913 -42.46 25.54 -43.95
N ASN A 914 -42.05 24.83 -42.90
CA ASN A 914 -42.87 24.56 -41.72
C ASN A 914 -43.12 25.82 -40.87
N GLY A 915 -42.29 26.85 -41.02
CA GLY A 915 -42.41 28.12 -40.30
C GLY A 915 -43.22 29.19 -41.04
N LEU A 916 -43.67 28.93 -42.27
CA LEU A 916 -44.49 29.88 -43.03
C LEU A 916 -45.92 29.97 -42.47
N SER A 917 -46.55 31.14 -42.62
CA SER A 917 -47.99 31.29 -42.40
C SER A 917 -48.79 30.46 -43.42
N ASP A 918 -50.03 30.12 -43.07
CA ASP A 918 -50.95 29.41 -43.98
C ASP A 918 -51.14 30.18 -45.31
N GLU A 919 -51.10 31.52 -45.24
CA GLU A 919 -51.28 32.42 -46.38
C GLU A 919 -50.09 32.36 -47.35
N VAL A 920 -48.84 32.43 -46.86
CA VAL A 920 -47.64 32.34 -47.71
C VAL A 920 -47.41 30.90 -48.17
N TYR A 921 -47.66 29.90 -47.31
CA TYR A 921 -47.54 28.49 -47.67
C TYR A 921 -48.46 28.10 -48.84
N ALA A 922 -49.69 28.64 -48.89
CA ALA A 922 -50.63 28.41 -49.98
C ALA A 922 -50.17 28.96 -51.34
N LEU A 923 -49.17 29.85 -51.37
CA LEU A 923 -48.58 30.41 -52.59
C LEU A 923 -47.47 29.53 -53.19
N LEU A 924 -46.96 28.53 -52.45
CA LEU A 924 -45.95 27.60 -52.94
C LEU A 924 -46.52 26.64 -53.99
N SER A 925 -45.70 26.27 -54.96
CA SER A 925 -46.08 25.26 -55.94
C SER A 925 -46.31 23.88 -55.29
N THR A 926 -47.24 23.09 -55.84
CA THR A 926 -47.43 21.69 -55.43
C THR A 926 -46.14 20.87 -55.61
N GLU A 927 -45.30 21.23 -56.59
CA GLU A 927 -43.98 20.64 -56.83
C GLU A 927 -43.04 20.81 -55.63
N THR A 928 -43.03 21.97 -54.97
CA THR A 928 -42.20 22.25 -53.79
C THR A 928 -42.56 21.36 -52.61
N SER A 929 -43.84 21.33 -52.24
CA SER A 929 -44.32 20.52 -51.10
C SER A 929 -44.09 19.02 -51.33
N THR A 930 -44.29 18.53 -52.57
CA THR A 930 -44.06 17.13 -52.94
C THR A 930 -42.57 16.79 -52.99
N THR A 931 -41.72 17.68 -53.51
CA THR A 931 -40.26 17.52 -53.54
C THR A 931 -39.68 17.46 -52.13
N ILE A 932 -40.03 18.40 -51.26
CA ILE A 932 -39.52 18.44 -49.88
C ILE A 932 -40.02 17.24 -49.08
N SER A 933 -41.27 16.82 -49.26
CA SER A 933 -41.79 15.60 -48.62
C SER A 933 -41.04 14.35 -49.08
N ALA A 934 -40.73 14.24 -50.38
CA ALA A 934 -39.96 13.14 -50.94
C ALA A 934 -38.51 13.14 -50.40
N LEU A 935 -37.83 14.30 -50.42
CA LEU A 935 -36.47 14.44 -49.91
C LEU A 935 -36.40 14.18 -48.40
N ASN A 936 -37.37 14.64 -47.61
CA ASN A 936 -37.45 14.31 -46.17
C ASN A 936 -37.61 12.80 -45.93
N LYS A 937 -38.37 12.10 -46.77
CA LYS A 937 -38.49 10.63 -46.67
C LYS A 937 -37.17 9.94 -47.01
N ILE A 938 -36.41 10.47 -47.97
CA ILE A 938 -35.09 9.94 -48.33
C ILE A 938 -34.07 10.25 -47.23
N GLY A 939 -34.01 11.50 -46.75
CA GLY A 939 -33.08 11.95 -45.72
C GLY A 939 -33.25 11.23 -44.39
N LYS A 940 -34.50 10.91 -44.00
CA LYS A 940 -34.81 10.10 -42.79
C LYS A 940 -34.18 8.71 -42.77
N LYS A 941 -33.71 8.19 -43.90
CA LYS A 941 -32.99 6.92 -43.95
C LYS A 941 -31.60 7.01 -43.32
N TYR A 942 -30.99 8.19 -43.38
CA TYR A 942 -29.65 8.45 -42.85
C TYR A 942 -29.73 8.82 -41.37
N ALA A 943 -29.26 7.93 -40.50
CA ALA A 943 -29.16 8.17 -39.06
C ALA A 943 -27.70 8.38 -38.67
N VAL A 944 -27.42 9.41 -37.86
CA VAL A 944 -26.08 9.58 -37.27
C VAL A 944 -25.83 8.44 -36.28
N VAL A 945 -24.75 7.69 -36.49
CA VAL A 945 -24.46 6.45 -35.72
C VAL A 945 -23.19 6.51 -34.88
N ALA A 946 -22.41 7.59 -35.00
CA ALA A 946 -21.22 7.80 -34.20
C ALA A 946 -20.99 9.30 -33.96
N ASN A 947 -20.61 9.66 -32.74
CA ASN A 947 -20.06 10.99 -32.43
C ASN A 947 -18.56 10.96 -32.68
N VAL A 948 -18.10 11.84 -33.55
CA VAL A 948 -16.67 12.08 -33.73
C VAL A 948 -16.20 12.99 -32.59
N GLY A 949 -15.19 12.59 -31.84
CA GLY A 949 -14.54 13.48 -30.87
C GLY A 949 -13.64 14.48 -31.60
N GLY A 950 -13.70 15.76 -31.21
CA GLY A 950 -12.84 16.82 -31.78
C GLY A 950 -13.51 18.19 -31.80
N ASP A 951 -12.73 19.22 -32.14
CA ASP A 951 -13.27 20.57 -32.40
C ASP A 951 -14.24 20.52 -33.59
N VAL A 952 -15.45 21.04 -33.41
CA VAL A 952 -16.45 21.14 -34.46
C VAL A 952 -16.19 22.39 -35.31
N VAL A 953 -16.06 22.19 -36.61
CA VAL A 953 -16.13 23.22 -37.64
C VAL A 953 -17.44 23.03 -38.39
N VAL A 954 -18.27 24.06 -38.45
CA VAL A 954 -19.47 24.01 -39.30
C VAL A 954 -19.04 24.31 -40.72
N ASP A 955 -19.14 23.30 -41.59
CA ASP A 955 -18.90 23.41 -43.02
C ASP A 955 -20.24 23.65 -43.73
N GLU A 956 -20.29 24.65 -44.61
CA GLU A 956 -21.52 25.04 -45.33
C GLU A 956 -22.12 23.89 -46.14
N GLN A 957 -21.31 22.94 -46.57
CA GLN A 957 -21.71 21.85 -47.43
C GLN A 957 -21.76 20.50 -46.72
N TYR A 958 -20.96 20.27 -45.68
CA TYR A 958 -20.87 18.98 -44.98
C TYR A 958 -21.52 18.98 -43.59
N GLY A 959 -22.05 20.13 -43.13
CA GLY A 959 -22.67 20.25 -41.81
C GLY A 959 -21.63 20.30 -40.70
N ASN A 960 -21.78 19.48 -39.66
CA ASN A 960 -20.74 19.36 -38.65
C ASN A 960 -19.56 18.59 -39.23
N ALA A 961 -18.42 19.26 -39.33
CA ALA A 961 -17.14 18.66 -39.61
C ALA A 961 -16.29 18.67 -38.34
N TYR A 962 -15.54 17.61 -38.09
CA TYR A 962 -14.74 17.46 -36.87
C TYR A 962 -13.27 17.44 -37.25
N ARG A 963 -12.46 18.23 -36.55
CA ARG A 963 -11.01 18.23 -36.77
C ARG A 963 -10.41 16.91 -36.32
N LEU A 964 -9.64 16.30 -37.20
CA LEU A 964 -8.93 15.05 -36.91
C LEU A 964 -7.47 15.32 -36.56
N THR A 965 -6.97 14.57 -35.58
CA THR A 965 -5.54 14.48 -35.27
C THR A 965 -5.01 13.18 -35.89
N VAL A 966 -4.07 13.27 -36.83
CA VAL A 966 -3.48 12.11 -37.51
C VAL A 966 -1.97 12.11 -37.25
N LYS A 967 -1.50 11.13 -36.46
CA LYS A 967 -0.08 10.96 -36.08
C LYS A 967 0.61 9.87 -36.92
N PRO A 968 1.74 10.14 -37.60
CA PRO A 968 2.44 9.15 -38.41
C PRO A 968 3.11 8.03 -37.61
N GLU A 969 3.61 8.32 -36.40
CA GLU A 969 4.39 7.36 -35.60
C GLU A 969 3.57 6.29 -34.85
N ALA A 970 2.26 6.50 -34.68
CA ALA A 970 1.37 5.58 -33.97
C ALA A 970 -0.01 5.51 -34.66
N PRO A 971 -0.12 4.89 -35.85
CA PRO A 971 -1.37 4.82 -36.59
C PRO A 971 -2.51 4.17 -35.79
N GLU A 972 -2.20 3.24 -34.88
CA GLU A 972 -3.14 2.64 -33.92
C GLU A 972 -3.60 3.55 -32.77
N GLN A 973 -2.93 4.68 -32.54
CA GLN A 973 -3.36 5.71 -31.59
C GLN A 973 -4.22 6.79 -32.26
N ASN A 974 -4.25 6.82 -33.60
CA ASN A 974 -5.22 7.60 -34.38
C ASN A 974 -6.60 6.93 -34.35
N ASN A 975 -7.07 6.55 -33.16
CA ASN A 975 -8.38 5.92 -32.94
C ASN A 975 -9.47 6.92 -33.30
N LEU A 976 -9.80 6.95 -34.59
CA LEU A 976 -10.56 8.07 -35.11
C LEU A 976 -12.02 8.01 -34.71
N LEU A 977 -12.58 6.84 -34.42
CA LEU A 977 -13.95 6.65 -33.96
C LEU A 977 -14.20 5.21 -33.48
N THR A 978 -15.22 5.05 -32.63
CA THR A 978 -15.68 3.77 -32.11
C THR A 978 -17.13 3.54 -32.54
N LEU A 979 -17.41 2.47 -33.30
CA LEU A 979 -18.78 2.05 -33.61
C LEU A 979 -19.22 0.94 -32.65
N ALA A 980 -20.22 1.23 -31.83
CA ALA A 980 -20.77 0.26 -30.89
C ALA A 980 -21.43 -0.92 -31.62
N LYS A 981 -21.26 -2.12 -31.06
CA LYS A 981 -21.85 -3.38 -31.55
C LYS A 981 -23.36 -3.23 -31.80
N GLY A 982 -23.81 -3.65 -32.98
CA GLY A 982 -25.23 -3.68 -33.37
C GLY A 982 -25.81 -2.37 -33.91
N THR A 983 -25.09 -1.24 -33.82
CA THR A 983 -25.62 0.10 -34.18
C THR A 983 -25.96 0.23 -35.68
N ALA A 984 -25.28 -0.50 -36.55
CA ALA A 984 -25.42 -0.41 -38.01
C ALA A 984 -25.67 -1.76 -38.69
N SER A 985 -26.17 -2.76 -37.96
CA SER A 985 -26.40 -4.11 -38.50
C SER A 985 -27.30 -4.07 -39.76
N GLY A 986 -26.81 -4.60 -40.87
CA GLY A 986 -27.53 -4.67 -42.15
C GLY A 986 -27.74 -3.33 -42.86
N LYS A 987 -26.91 -2.31 -42.55
CA LYS A 987 -26.95 -0.97 -43.16
C LYS A 987 -25.64 -0.62 -43.86
N ASN A 988 -25.68 0.38 -44.73
CA ASN A 988 -24.47 1.00 -45.28
C ASN A 988 -24.01 2.14 -44.38
N ILE A 989 -22.71 2.29 -44.21
CA ILE A 989 -22.08 3.43 -43.53
C ILE A 989 -21.57 4.39 -44.60
N VAL A 990 -21.80 5.69 -44.40
CA VAL A 990 -21.31 6.74 -45.30
C VAL A 990 -20.89 7.99 -44.52
N PHE A 991 -19.76 8.57 -44.92
CA PHE A 991 -19.24 9.85 -44.41
C PHE A 991 -18.23 10.45 -45.39
N TYR A 992 -17.71 11.63 -45.09
CA TYR A 992 -16.73 12.34 -45.90
C TYR A 992 -15.48 12.66 -45.08
N VAL A 993 -14.31 12.54 -45.68
CA VAL A 993 -13.01 12.90 -45.08
C VAL A 993 -12.33 13.95 -45.95
N TYR A 994 -12.01 15.10 -45.38
CA TYR A 994 -11.20 16.14 -46.01
C TYR A 994 -9.73 15.92 -45.70
N ARG A 995 -8.92 16.02 -46.75
CA ARG A 995 -7.47 15.96 -46.64
C ARG A 995 -6.85 17.30 -47.07
N PRO A 996 -6.05 17.95 -46.20
CA PRO A 996 -5.50 19.28 -46.47
C PRO A 996 -4.24 19.30 -47.34
N ASP A 997 -3.50 18.19 -47.47
CA ASP A 997 -2.19 18.14 -48.16
C ASP A 997 -2.17 17.13 -49.32
N ALA A 998 -1.44 17.44 -50.39
CA ALA A 998 -1.25 16.62 -51.58
C ALA A 998 0.00 15.74 -51.59
N ALA A 999 0.89 15.83 -50.59
CA ALA A 999 2.26 15.31 -50.70
C ALA A 999 2.45 13.78 -50.54
N SER A 1000 1.50 13.02 -49.99
CA SER A 1000 1.66 11.57 -49.72
C SER A 1000 0.45 10.71 -50.14
N ASP A 1001 0.56 9.37 -50.22
CA ASP A 1001 -0.64 8.51 -50.35
C ASP A 1001 -1.28 8.30 -48.97
N ALA A 1002 -2.60 8.51 -48.85
CA ALA A 1002 -3.35 8.28 -47.61
C ALA A 1002 -4.47 7.26 -47.80
N PHE A 1003 -4.58 6.33 -46.85
CA PHE A 1003 -5.55 5.24 -46.88
C PHE A 1003 -6.31 5.18 -45.57
N LEU A 1004 -7.64 5.00 -45.66
CA LEU A 1004 -8.46 4.64 -44.51
C LEU A 1004 -8.51 3.11 -44.37
N TYR A 1005 -8.21 2.60 -43.18
CA TYR A 1005 -8.25 1.19 -42.82
C TYR A 1005 -9.24 0.92 -41.67
N PHE A 1006 -9.78 -0.30 -41.65
CA PHE A 1006 -10.75 -0.78 -40.68
C PHE A 1006 -10.18 -2.00 -39.92
N ALA A 1007 -10.29 -2.06 -38.59
CA ALA A 1007 -9.82 -3.21 -37.80
C ALA A 1007 -10.75 -3.58 -36.62
N GLY A 1008 -10.77 -4.88 -36.27
CA GLY A 1008 -11.48 -5.43 -35.11
C GLY A 1008 -10.62 -5.51 -33.84
N GLN A 1009 -11.28 -5.59 -32.68
CA GLN A 1009 -10.72 -5.37 -31.32
C GLN A 1009 -9.58 -6.31 -30.85
N ASN A 1010 -9.22 -7.37 -31.57
CA ASN A 1010 -8.30 -8.39 -31.06
C ASN A 1010 -6.79 -8.16 -31.32
N ASN A 1011 -6.34 -6.99 -31.80
CA ASN A 1011 -4.92 -6.71 -32.09
C ASN A 1011 -4.22 -7.74 -33.00
N VAL A 1012 -4.95 -8.69 -33.61
CA VAL A 1012 -4.42 -9.60 -34.61
C VAL A 1012 -4.53 -8.93 -35.96
N TRP A 1013 -3.38 -8.43 -36.43
CA TRP A 1013 -3.19 -7.89 -37.76
C TRP A 1013 -3.24 -9.01 -38.81
N THR A 1014 -4.41 -9.59 -39.07
CA THR A 1014 -4.55 -10.50 -40.22
C THR A 1014 -4.66 -9.65 -41.48
N SER A 1015 -3.55 -9.59 -42.22
CA SER A 1015 -3.37 -8.88 -43.49
C SER A 1015 -4.18 -9.44 -44.67
N THR A 1016 -5.24 -10.20 -44.41
CA THR A 1016 -6.04 -10.88 -45.42
C THR A 1016 -7.38 -10.18 -45.53
N ASP A 1017 -7.51 -9.47 -46.65
CA ASP A 1017 -8.71 -8.82 -47.20
C ASP A 1017 -9.04 -7.41 -46.66
N LYS A 1018 -8.21 -6.45 -47.07
CA LYS A 1018 -8.32 -5.01 -46.74
C LYS A 1018 -9.30 -4.31 -47.70
N THR A 1019 -10.45 -3.84 -47.20
CA THR A 1019 -11.19 -2.73 -47.85
C THR A 1019 -10.52 -1.41 -47.47
N SER A 1020 -9.55 -0.95 -48.26
CA SER A 1020 -8.96 0.38 -48.05
C SER A 1020 -9.58 1.40 -49.00
N VAL A 1021 -9.95 2.57 -48.49
CA VAL A 1021 -10.38 3.71 -49.33
C VAL A 1021 -9.22 4.68 -49.47
N THR A 1022 -8.85 4.99 -50.71
CA THR A 1022 -7.85 6.02 -51.02
C THR A 1022 -8.46 7.39 -50.78
N ILE A 1023 -7.79 8.21 -49.95
CA ILE A 1023 -8.23 9.57 -49.65
C ILE A 1023 -7.53 10.52 -50.63
N SER A 1024 -8.34 11.19 -51.45
CA SER A 1024 -7.85 12.13 -52.46
C SER A 1024 -7.13 13.30 -51.80
N ALA A 1025 -6.04 13.75 -52.42
CA ALA A 1025 -5.34 14.97 -52.07
C ALA A 1025 -6.24 16.21 -52.27
N ASP A 1026 -6.08 17.21 -51.39
CA ASP A 1026 -6.71 18.54 -51.50
C ASP A 1026 -8.21 18.49 -51.82
N GLY A 1027 -8.95 17.75 -50.99
CA GLY A 1027 -10.36 17.53 -51.25
C GLY A 1027 -11.06 16.60 -50.27
N TRP A 1028 -12.40 16.63 -50.36
CA TRP A 1028 -13.27 15.73 -49.61
C TRP A 1028 -13.45 14.42 -50.36
N THR A 1029 -13.15 13.31 -49.69
CA THR A 1029 -13.38 11.96 -50.19
C THR A 1029 -14.63 11.37 -49.55
N ARG A 1030 -15.56 10.88 -50.37
CA ARG A 1030 -16.73 10.12 -49.90
C ARG A 1030 -16.29 8.70 -49.56
N VAL A 1031 -16.52 8.29 -48.33
CA VAL A 1031 -16.26 6.94 -47.84
C VAL A 1031 -17.60 6.25 -47.64
N GLU A 1032 -17.77 5.09 -48.27
CA GLU A 1032 -18.97 4.27 -48.14
C GLU A 1032 -18.64 2.78 -48.20
N PHE A 1033 -19.28 2.00 -47.32
CA PHE A 1033 -19.13 0.55 -47.24
C PHE A 1033 -20.33 -0.08 -46.52
N ALA A 1034 -20.56 -1.39 -46.72
CA ALA A 1034 -21.56 -2.12 -45.96
C ALA A 1034 -21.03 -2.38 -44.53
N ALA A 1035 -21.85 -2.15 -43.50
CA ALA A 1035 -21.40 -2.33 -42.12
C ALA A 1035 -20.94 -3.78 -41.84
N GLU A 1036 -21.52 -4.76 -42.51
CA GLU A 1036 -21.17 -6.18 -42.41
C GLU A 1036 -19.77 -6.52 -42.96
N ASP A 1037 -19.20 -5.68 -43.83
CA ASP A 1037 -17.86 -5.90 -44.38
C ASP A 1037 -16.75 -5.61 -43.35
N VAL A 1038 -17.07 -4.91 -42.25
CA VAL A 1038 -16.10 -4.38 -41.28
C VAL A 1038 -16.53 -4.46 -39.82
N VAL A 1039 -17.80 -4.79 -39.54
CA VAL A 1039 -18.32 -5.09 -38.20
C VAL A 1039 -18.54 -6.59 -38.10
N ASN A 1040 -17.59 -7.29 -37.49
CA ASN A 1040 -17.85 -8.67 -37.09
C ASN A 1040 -18.90 -8.63 -35.95
N ALA A 1041 -19.88 -9.53 -35.99
CA ALA A 1041 -21.09 -9.48 -35.15
C ALA A 1041 -20.79 -9.43 -33.63
N ASP A 1042 -19.55 -9.75 -33.23
CA ASP A 1042 -19.17 -9.86 -31.84
C ASP A 1042 -18.41 -8.69 -31.22
N TRP A 1043 -17.83 -7.77 -32.01
CA TRP A 1043 -16.86 -6.78 -31.49
C TRP A 1043 -17.13 -5.33 -31.91
N THR A 1044 -16.47 -4.43 -31.19
CA THR A 1044 -16.38 -3.00 -31.53
C THR A 1044 -15.32 -2.79 -32.61
N THR A 1045 -15.64 -2.07 -33.68
CA THR A 1045 -14.71 -1.79 -34.79
C THR A 1045 -14.01 -0.45 -34.58
N TYR A 1046 -12.70 -0.41 -34.83
CA TYR A 1046 -11.83 0.78 -34.77
C TYR A 1046 -11.35 1.15 -36.16
N TRP A 1047 -11.23 2.45 -36.43
CA TRP A 1047 -10.85 2.99 -37.73
C TRP A 1047 -9.55 3.79 -37.63
N TYR A 1048 -8.69 3.64 -38.63
CA TYR A 1048 -7.37 4.27 -38.65
C TYR A 1048 -7.04 4.84 -40.02
N ILE A 1049 -6.53 6.08 -40.05
CA ILE A 1049 -5.91 6.64 -41.25
C ILE A 1049 -4.43 6.29 -41.22
N TYR A 1050 -3.98 5.65 -42.28
CA TYR A 1050 -2.57 5.32 -42.50
C TYR A 1050 -1.99 6.23 -43.58
N LEU A 1051 -0.83 6.79 -43.25
CA LEU A 1051 -0.01 7.58 -44.17
C LEU A 1051 1.17 6.73 -44.62
N LYS A 1052 1.41 6.68 -45.93
CA LYS A 1052 2.50 5.87 -46.50
C LYS A 1052 3.89 6.44 -46.21
N ASP A 1053 3.99 7.75 -45.99
CA ASP A 1053 5.23 8.44 -45.64
C ASP A 1053 5.25 8.80 -44.15
N LYS A 1054 6.28 8.34 -43.44
CA LYS A 1054 6.48 8.57 -42.00
C LYS A 1054 7.04 9.95 -41.68
N ASN A 1055 7.48 10.70 -42.69
CA ASN A 1055 8.16 11.99 -42.53
C ASN A 1055 7.23 13.20 -42.73
N VAL A 1056 5.93 12.98 -42.94
CA VAL A 1056 4.96 14.08 -43.05
C VAL A 1056 4.63 14.57 -41.64
N SER A 1057 5.25 15.67 -41.22
CA SER A 1057 4.81 16.41 -40.04
C SER A 1057 3.55 17.20 -40.39
N GLU A 1058 2.46 16.98 -39.66
CA GLU A 1058 1.76 18.02 -38.88
C GLU A 1058 0.35 17.61 -38.47
N GLU A 1059 0.02 17.94 -37.23
CA GLU A 1059 -1.34 18.04 -36.74
C GLU A 1059 -2.02 19.26 -37.38
N SER A 1060 -3.32 19.09 -37.70
CA SER A 1060 -4.32 20.10 -38.05
C SER A 1060 -4.55 20.42 -39.54
N GLY A 1061 -5.78 20.14 -39.97
CA GLY A 1061 -6.32 20.44 -41.30
C GLY A 1061 -7.24 19.34 -41.84
N TRP A 1062 -7.10 18.11 -41.36
CA TRP A 1062 -8.00 17.01 -41.67
C TRP A 1062 -9.36 17.23 -41.03
N LEU A 1063 -10.42 17.00 -41.81
CA LEU A 1063 -11.80 17.08 -41.33
C LEU A 1063 -12.53 15.77 -41.64
N ILE A 1064 -13.50 15.42 -40.81
CA ILE A 1064 -14.46 14.36 -41.11
C ILE A 1064 -15.88 14.87 -40.89
N SER A 1065 -16.83 14.49 -41.73
CA SER A 1065 -18.24 14.81 -41.51
C SER A 1065 -18.83 13.95 -40.38
N ASP A 1066 -20.08 14.24 -40.00
CA ASP A 1066 -20.92 13.25 -39.31
C ASP A 1066 -20.93 11.90 -40.05
N ILE A 1067 -21.11 10.81 -39.30
CA ILE A 1067 -21.14 9.44 -39.82
C ILE A 1067 -22.55 8.92 -39.81
N TYR A 1068 -23.03 8.55 -41.00
CA TYR A 1068 -24.41 8.14 -41.21
C TYR A 1068 -24.49 6.65 -41.52
N ALA A 1069 -25.51 5.99 -40.98
CA ALA A 1069 -25.96 4.68 -41.44
C ALA A 1069 -27.30 4.81 -42.15
N TYR A 1070 -27.48 4.10 -43.28
CA TYR A 1070 -28.73 4.12 -44.05
C TYR A 1070 -29.14 2.77 -44.64
#